data_AF-A0A6D2KHW7-F1
#
_entry.id   AF-A0A6D2KHW7-F1
#
_cell.length_a   1.000
_cell.length_b   1.000
_cell.length_c   1.000
_cell.angle_alpha   90.00
_cell.angle_beta   90.00
_cell.angle_gamma   90.00
#
_symmetry.space_group_name_H-M   'P 1'
#
loop_
_entity.id
_entity.type
_entity.pdbx_description
1 polymer ?
#
loop_
_entity_poly.entity_id
_entity_poly.type
_entity_poly.pdbx_seq_one_letter_code
_entity_poly.pdbx_strand_id
1 'polypeptide(L)'
;MIPSNKVSVHGQESCEVFPLNIGTLVAAVERKENPIPAPPSEVQDKISFIMNNVSAANIESKEKEFTESLSIQYYPWFAQYVVMKRVSTERKFHALYLNFLDKVNSRPLYKEIVQATYDNCKVLLGSELIKSSSEERSLLKNLGSWLGKVTIGRNHVLRAREIDPKSLILDAYEKGLLIAIIPFTTKVLESCQSSIVYQPPNPWTMSILGLLAEIYSMPQLKMNLMFDIEVFFKNLGVDIKHVKPTSFLKGRTREVDGNPDFSNKDFGVAQGSQPHMINELESEYISPHNRAELTTNAAGHSKSLSQIMTVTVRSLLKDASDKKTALNPLPYFRFFINLLLDSSSPGPMEDGANYQVLIDFANAFHALQPLNIPAFSFAWLELVSHRSFMPKLLSLNGQKGWPYFQRLLVGLLKFLEPLLRDVERRPSVHLLYKGTLKVLLVLLHDYPEFLCDYHFTFCNVIPSSCIQMRNIVLCSSPRNMRLPNPFTPNLKIDLLPAPRILAEVDAALKEEQMKTHLDEYLSMRQHDSSFLNELKQRLLLPASEADSAGTRYNVPLVNSLVLYVGLQAVQQREAEAEGQWNANVAALQMFKFLSWELDTEGRFMLLSAMANQLRYPNSHTHYFATTILSLFYESDHEIVKEQITRVLLERLIVQQPHPWGLLITLRELIKNDGFWEQKYAPYIKKLIQFVARSYGGLKPDIVST
;
A
#
# COMPACT_ATOMS: atom_id res chain seq x y z
N MET A 1 -47.55 -52.94 -5.18
CA MET A 1 -46.16 -52.50 -4.93
C MET A 1 -45.38 -52.66 -6.22
N ILE A 2 -45.20 -51.56 -6.94
CA ILE A 2 -44.44 -51.46 -8.21
C ILE A 2 -43.58 -50.19 -8.07
N PRO A 3 -42.31 -50.21 -8.48
CA PRO A 3 -41.34 -49.18 -8.11
C PRO A 3 -41.40 -47.94 -9.01
N SER A 4 -40.80 -46.90 -8.46
CA SER A 4 -40.80 -45.49 -8.85
C SER A 4 -40.07 -45.22 -10.18
N ASN A 5 -40.81 -44.78 -11.20
CA ASN A 5 -40.26 -44.09 -12.36
C ASN A 5 -40.19 -42.58 -12.06
N LYS A 6 -38.98 -42.04 -11.90
CA LYS A 6 -38.72 -40.61 -12.04
C LYS A 6 -38.62 -40.29 -13.53
N VAL A 7 -39.60 -39.52 -13.99
CA VAL A 7 -39.65 -38.96 -15.35
C VAL A 7 -38.57 -37.88 -15.46
N SER A 8 -37.61 -38.08 -16.37
CA SER A 8 -36.78 -37.01 -16.92
C SER A 8 -37.66 -36.05 -17.72
N VAL A 9 -37.69 -34.78 -17.32
CA VAL A 9 -38.21 -33.71 -18.16
C VAL A 9 -37.01 -32.96 -18.71
N HIS A 10 -36.71 -33.22 -19.98
CA HIS A 10 -35.95 -32.31 -20.82
C HIS A 10 -36.75 -31.02 -21.00
N GLY A 11 -36.34 -29.95 -20.32
CA GLY A 11 -36.66 -28.59 -20.71
C GLY A 11 -35.67 -28.17 -21.79
N GLN A 12 -36.16 -27.96 -23.01
CA GLN A 12 -35.39 -27.42 -24.13
C GLN A 12 -34.88 -26.01 -23.76
N GLU A 13 -33.58 -25.88 -23.49
CA GLU A 13 -32.90 -24.59 -23.65
C GLU A 13 -32.86 -24.27 -25.14
N SER A 14 -33.58 -23.22 -25.54
CA SER A 14 -33.41 -22.60 -26.84
C SER A 14 -31.96 -22.13 -26.99
N CYS A 15 -31.17 -22.86 -27.79
CA CYS A 15 -29.84 -22.43 -28.24
C CYS A 15 -29.95 -21.09 -28.98
N GLU A 16 -29.82 -19.97 -28.28
CA GLU A 16 -29.41 -18.71 -28.89
C GLU A 16 -27.97 -18.89 -29.37
N VAL A 17 -27.80 -18.98 -30.69
CA VAL A 17 -26.48 -19.11 -31.34
C VAL A 17 -25.74 -17.78 -31.18
N PHE A 18 -24.91 -17.66 -30.13
CA PHE A 18 -23.97 -16.54 -30.02
C PHE A 18 -22.87 -16.72 -31.08
N PRO A 19 -22.51 -15.66 -31.83
CA PRO A 19 -21.50 -15.76 -32.89
C PRO A 19 -20.06 -15.97 -32.36
N LEU A 20 -19.83 -15.88 -31.04
CA LEU A 20 -18.54 -16.11 -30.37
C LEU A 20 -18.77 -16.87 -29.05
N ASN A 21 -17.89 -17.83 -28.73
CA ASN A 21 -17.97 -18.63 -27.51
C ASN A 21 -17.55 -17.82 -26.27
N ILE A 22 -18.50 -17.54 -25.37
CA ILE A 22 -18.28 -16.78 -24.12
C ILE A 22 -17.98 -17.67 -22.90
N GLY A 23 -17.65 -18.94 -23.10
CA GLY A 23 -17.50 -19.94 -22.03
C GLY A 23 -16.54 -19.54 -20.91
N THR A 24 -15.40 -18.91 -21.25
CA THR A 24 -14.43 -18.43 -20.26
C THR A 24 -14.98 -17.34 -19.36
N LEU A 25 -15.82 -16.44 -19.91
CA LEU A 25 -16.49 -15.39 -19.13
C LEU A 25 -17.57 -15.99 -18.22
N VAL A 26 -18.36 -16.94 -18.75
CA VAL A 26 -19.41 -17.63 -17.98
C VAL A 26 -18.81 -18.41 -16.81
N ALA A 27 -17.77 -19.22 -17.07
CA ALA A 27 -17.07 -19.99 -16.04
C ALA A 27 -16.46 -19.08 -14.94
N ALA A 28 -16.00 -17.88 -15.31
CA ALA A 28 -15.49 -16.92 -14.33
C ALA A 28 -16.59 -16.33 -13.43
N VAL A 29 -17.82 -16.18 -13.94
CA VAL A 29 -18.96 -15.74 -13.13
C VAL A 29 -19.39 -16.84 -12.15
N GLU A 30 -19.42 -18.09 -12.60
CA GLU A 30 -19.81 -19.25 -11.77
C GLU A 30 -18.83 -19.52 -10.62
N ARG A 31 -17.56 -19.16 -10.77
CA ARG A 31 -16.52 -19.31 -9.73
C ARG A 31 -16.52 -18.21 -8.66
N LYS A 32 -17.36 -17.16 -8.76
CA LYS A 32 -17.37 -16.06 -7.78
C LYS A 32 -18.02 -16.53 -6.46
N GLU A 33 -17.29 -16.38 -5.34
CA GLU A 33 -17.76 -16.72 -3.99
C GLU A 33 -19.01 -15.93 -3.54
N ASN A 34 -19.19 -14.71 -4.06
CA ASN A 34 -20.35 -13.86 -3.81
C ASN A 34 -21.14 -13.65 -5.10
N PRO A 35 -22.25 -14.38 -5.33
CA PRO A 35 -23.04 -14.25 -6.55
C PRO A 35 -23.76 -12.90 -6.61
N ILE A 36 -23.81 -12.32 -7.80
CA ILE A 36 -24.54 -11.07 -8.05
C ILE A 36 -26.05 -11.36 -7.93
N PRO A 37 -26.82 -10.63 -7.10
CA PRO A 37 -28.25 -10.84 -6.97
C PRO A 37 -28.96 -10.67 -8.32
N ALA A 38 -29.63 -11.73 -8.79
CA ALA A 38 -30.38 -11.70 -10.03
C ALA A 38 -31.84 -11.25 -9.79
N PRO A 39 -32.45 -10.49 -10.71
CA PRO A 39 -33.87 -10.16 -10.63
C PRO A 39 -34.73 -11.39 -10.98
N PRO A 40 -36.06 -11.35 -10.72
CA PRO A 40 -36.98 -12.44 -11.11
C PRO A 40 -36.89 -12.77 -12.60
N SER A 41 -37.13 -14.03 -12.99
CA SER A 41 -36.99 -14.50 -14.38
C SER A 41 -37.78 -13.63 -15.37
N GLU A 42 -39.00 -13.26 -15.01
CA GLU A 42 -39.87 -12.37 -15.82
C GLU A 42 -39.20 -11.03 -16.13
N VAL A 43 -38.47 -10.46 -15.17
CA VAL A 43 -37.70 -9.23 -15.34
C VAL A 43 -36.48 -9.49 -16.22
N GLN A 44 -35.78 -10.61 -16.04
CA GLN A 44 -34.64 -10.97 -16.89
C GLN A 44 -35.06 -11.11 -18.36
N ASP A 45 -36.18 -11.79 -18.63
CA ASP A 45 -36.73 -12.00 -19.97
C ASP A 45 -37.16 -10.67 -20.60
N LYS A 46 -37.82 -9.81 -19.82
CA LYS A 46 -38.20 -8.46 -20.27
C LYS A 46 -36.99 -7.60 -20.61
N ILE A 47 -35.94 -7.63 -19.79
CA ILE A 47 -34.67 -6.92 -20.06
C ILE A 47 -33.97 -7.49 -21.30
N SER A 48 -33.94 -8.80 -21.46
CA SER A 48 -33.38 -9.44 -22.66
C SER A 48 -34.14 -9.02 -23.92
N PHE A 49 -35.48 -8.96 -23.85
CA PHE A 49 -36.34 -8.49 -24.93
C PHE A 49 -36.09 -7.02 -25.27
N ILE A 50 -35.92 -6.15 -24.27
CA ILE A 50 -35.57 -4.74 -24.48
C ILE A 50 -34.23 -4.62 -25.22
N MET A 51 -33.19 -5.32 -24.76
CA MET A 51 -31.86 -5.25 -25.37
C MET A 51 -31.81 -5.86 -26.77
N ASN A 52 -32.64 -6.87 -27.06
CA ASN A 52 -32.77 -7.45 -28.40
C ASN A 52 -33.48 -6.51 -29.40
N ASN A 53 -34.43 -5.71 -28.93
CA ASN A 53 -35.29 -4.88 -29.80
C ASN A 53 -34.96 -3.39 -29.77
N VAL A 54 -33.92 -2.99 -29.05
CA VAL A 54 -33.47 -1.59 -29.03
C VAL A 54 -32.94 -1.19 -30.40
N SER A 55 -33.36 -0.02 -30.88
CA SER A 55 -32.94 0.59 -32.13
C SER A 55 -32.91 2.11 -31.97
N ALA A 56 -32.28 2.82 -32.90
CA ALA A 56 -32.24 4.29 -32.83
C ALA A 56 -33.65 4.94 -32.85
N ALA A 57 -34.64 4.28 -33.47
CA ALA A 57 -36.00 4.81 -33.61
C ALA A 57 -36.87 4.63 -32.35
N ASN A 58 -36.58 3.61 -31.52
CA ASN A 58 -37.42 3.27 -30.36
C ASN A 58 -36.69 3.41 -29.01
N ILE A 59 -35.48 3.97 -29.02
CA ILE A 59 -34.59 4.03 -27.85
C ILE A 59 -35.22 4.74 -26.65
N GLU A 60 -36.00 5.80 -26.88
CA GLU A 60 -36.66 6.57 -25.81
C GLU A 60 -37.82 5.81 -25.17
N SER A 61 -38.54 5.02 -25.95
CA SER A 61 -39.60 4.15 -25.41
C SER A 61 -38.98 2.99 -24.61
N LYS A 62 -37.92 2.38 -25.14
CA LYS A 62 -37.22 1.25 -24.51
C LYS A 62 -36.45 1.65 -23.24
N GLU A 63 -35.95 2.87 -23.17
CA GLU A 63 -35.35 3.44 -21.96
C GLU A 63 -36.38 3.54 -20.83
N LYS A 64 -37.58 4.09 -21.08
CA LYS A 64 -38.63 4.17 -20.07
C LYS A 64 -39.05 2.79 -19.57
N GLU A 65 -39.27 1.86 -20.49
CA GLU A 65 -39.61 0.46 -20.17
C GLU A 65 -38.53 -0.19 -19.30
N PHE A 66 -37.27 0.11 -19.56
CA PHE A 66 -36.13 -0.37 -18.77
C PHE A 66 -36.13 0.24 -17.35
N THR A 67 -36.27 1.56 -17.25
CA THR A 67 -36.22 2.29 -15.98
C THR A 67 -37.38 1.90 -15.05
N GLU A 68 -38.55 1.57 -15.60
CA GLU A 68 -39.69 1.04 -14.84
C GLU A 68 -39.51 -0.42 -14.41
N SER A 69 -38.76 -1.23 -15.18
CA SER A 69 -38.66 -2.67 -14.96
C SER A 69 -37.48 -3.07 -14.07
N LEU A 70 -36.36 -2.33 -14.09
CA LEU A 70 -35.14 -2.69 -13.37
C LEU A 70 -34.86 -1.73 -12.22
N SER A 71 -34.98 -2.23 -10.99
CA SER A 71 -34.60 -1.45 -9.81
C SER A 71 -33.08 -1.35 -9.64
N ILE A 72 -32.65 -0.28 -8.97
CA ILE A 72 -31.22 0.08 -8.79
C ILE A 72 -30.39 -1.05 -8.18
N GLN A 73 -30.98 -1.88 -7.30
CA GLN A 73 -30.30 -3.02 -6.66
C GLN A 73 -29.84 -4.09 -7.65
N TYR A 74 -30.43 -4.16 -8.84
CA TYR A 74 -30.10 -5.13 -9.89
C TYR A 74 -29.20 -4.56 -11.00
N TYR A 75 -28.72 -3.31 -10.88
CA TYR A 75 -27.77 -2.74 -11.83
C TYR A 75 -26.47 -3.54 -11.98
N PRO A 76 -25.88 -4.12 -10.91
CA PRO A 76 -24.70 -4.99 -11.07
C PRO A 76 -24.99 -6.22 -11.94
N TRP A 77 -26.18 -6.82 -11.81
CA TRP A 77 -26.58 -7.97 -12.63
C TRP A 77 -26.73 -7.59 -14.10
N PHE A 78 -27.43 -6.48 -14.37
CA PHE A 78 -27.62 -5.99 -15.73
C PHE A 78 -26.29 -5.60 -16.38
N ALA A 79 -25.40 -4.94 -15.64
CA ALA A 79 -24.08 -4.58 -16.12
C ALA A 79 -23.27 -5.82 -16.51
N GLN A 80 -23.29 -6.87 -15.67
CA GLN A 80 -22.65 -8.14 -16.01
C GLN A 80 -23.30 -8.79 -17.24
N TYR A 81 -24.63 -8.84 -17.33
CA TYR A 81 -25.36 -9.41 -18.47
C TYR A 81 -25.01 -8.70 -19.78
N VAL A 82 -25.16 -7.37 -19.84
CA VAL A 82 -24.92 -6.59 -21.06
C VAL A 82 -23.46 -6.65 -21.47
N VAL A 83 -22.52 -6.46 -20.54
CA VAL A 83 -21.10 -6.48 -20.89
C VAL A 83 -20.67 -7.88 -21.37
N MET A 84 -21.08 -8.92 -20.66
CA MET A 84 -20.65 -10.29 -20.94
C MET A 84 -21.33 -10.88 -22.17
N LYS A 85 -22.65 -10.76 -22.32
CA LYS A 85 -23.41 -11.44 -23.39
C LYS A 85 -23.58 -10.59 -24.65
N ARG A 86 -23.63 -9.25 -24.52
CA ARG A 86 -23.90 -8.34 -25.64
C ARG A 86 -22.64 -7.63 -26.09
N VAL A 87 -22.02 -6.83 -25.24
CA VAL A 87 -20.87 -6.00 -25.61
C VAL A 87 -19.70 -6.84 -26.12
N SER A 88 -19.42 -7.98 -25.50
CA SER A 88 -18.31 -8.86 -25.88
C SER A 88 -18.51 -9.51 -27.26
N THR A 89 -19.76 -9.70 -27.72
CA THR A 89 -20.11 -10.43 -28.95
C THR A 89 -20.57 -9.48 -30.08
N GLU A 90 -21.28 -8.41 -29.75
CA GLU A 90 -22.04 -7.54 -30.65
C GLU A 90 -21.35 -6.17 -30.90
N ARG A 91 -20.12 -6.17 -31.40
CA ARG A 91 -19.31 -4.94 -31.60
C ARG A 91 -20.04 -3.83 -32.37
N LYS A 92 -20.82 -4.19 -33.39
CA LYS A 92 -21.53 -3.22 -34.25
C LYS A 92 -22.56 -2.39 -33.48
N PHE A 93 -23.11 -2.93 -32.39
CA PHE A 93 -24.15 -2.28 -31.59
C PHE A 93 -23.60 -1.44 -30.42
N HIS A 94 -22.28 -1.35 -30.24
CA HIS A 94 -21.69 -0.53 -29.16
C HIS A 94 -22.18 0.92 -29.17
N ALA A 95 -22.26 1.58 -30.34
CA ALA A 95 -22.74 2.96 -30.40
C ALA A 95 -24.21 3.08 -29.96
N LEU A 96 -25.03 2.08 -30.28
CA LEU A 96 -26.43 2.02 -29.89
C LEU A 96 -26.58 1.81 -28.37
N TYR A 97 -25.83 0.88 -27.78
CA TYR A 97 -25.86 0.65 -26.33
C TYR A 97 -25.36 1.86 -25.54
N LEU A 98 -24.38 2.59 -26.07
CA LEU A 98 -23.91 3.83 -25.46
C LEU A 98 -24.98 4.91 -25.47
N ASN A 99 -25.66 5.10 -26.60
CA ASN A 99 -26.79 6.03 -26.70
C ASN A 99 -27.93 5.61 -25.74
N PHE A 100 -28.18 4.31 -25.61
CA PHE A 100 -29.17 3.80 -24.64
C PHE A 100 -28.80 4.16 -23.21
N LEU A 101 -27.54 3.94 -22.80
CA LEU A 101 -27.05 4.33 -21.47
C LEU A 101 -27.10 5.85 -21.24
N ASP A 102 -26.81 6.65 -22.26
CA ASP A 102 -26.90 8.12 -22.19
C ASP A 102 -28.35 8.58 -22.00
N LYS A 103 -29.32 7.89 -22.61
CA LYS A 103 -30.76 8.15 -22.42
C LYS A 103 -31.25 7.74 -21.02
N VAL A 104 -30.81 6.58 -20.50
CA VAL A 104 -31.12 6.15 -19.12
C VAL A 104 -30.54 7.13 -18.09
N ASN A 105 -29.42 7.78 -18.40
CA ASN A 105 -28.81 8.86 -17.61
C ASN A 105 -28.62 8.54 -16.11
N SER A 106 -28.25 7.31 -15.80
CA SER A 106 -28.08 6.83 -14.42
C SER A 106 -26.60 6.67 -14.05
N ARG A 107 -26.10 7.53 -13.14
CA ARG A 107 -24.70 7.47 -12.66
C ARG A 107 -24.35 6.14 -11.96
N PRO A 108 -25.19 5.58 -11.07
CA PRO A 108 -24.92 4.27 -10.47
C PRO A 108 -24.80 3.17 -11.51
N LEU A 109 -25.70 3.14 -12.50
CA LEU A 109 -25.66 2.17 -13.58
C LEU A 109 -24.36 2.27 -14.40
N TYR A 110 -23.96 3.50 -14.75
CA TYR A 110 -22.74 3.73 -15.51
C TYR A 110 -21.50 3.22 -14.77
N LYS A 111 -21.45 3.43 -13.45
CA LYS A 111 -20.37 2.92 -12.60
C LYS A 111 -20.31 1.39 -12.63
N GLU A 112 -21.45 0.71 -12.55
CA GLU A 112 -21.52 -0.76 -12.64
C GLU A 112 -21.11 -1.27 -14.03
N ILE A 113 -21.52 -0.60 -15.12
CA ILE A 113 -21.11 -0.94 -16.50
C ILE A 113 -19.60 -0.85 -16.68
N VAL A 114 -18.98 0.23 -16.19
CA VAL A 114 -17.51 0.40 -16.27
C VAL A 114 -16.80 -0.67 -15.44
N GLN A 115 -17.31 -0.99 -14.24
CA GLN A 115 -16.71 -2.03 -13.39
C GLN A 115 -16.82 -3.41 -14.04
N ALA A 116 -18.00 -3.80 -14.52
CA ALA A 116 -18.21 -5.06 -15.22
C ALA A 116 -17.33 -5.15 -16.48
N THR A 117 -17.11 -4.04 -17.20
CA THR A 117 -16.19 -3.99 -18.34
C THR A 117 -14.77 -4.33 -17.93
N TYR A 118 -14.25 -3.73 -16.86
CA TYR A 118 -12.91 -4.05 -16.34
C TYR A 118 -12.80 -5.51 -15.91
N ASP A 119 -13.79 -6.02 -15.18
CA ASP A 119 -13.78 -7.39 -14.69
C ASP A 119 -13.74 -8.40 -15.85
N ASN A 120 -14.58 -8.22 -16.88
CA ASN A 120 -14.61 -9.12 -18.05
C ASN A 120 -13.31 -9.02 -18.87
N CYS A 121 -12.72 -7.82 -19.01
CA CYS A 121 -11.39 -7.69 -19.63
C CYS A 121 -10.33 -8.48 -18.85
N LYS A 122 -10.30 -8.37 -17.52
CA LYS A 122 -9.33 -9.06 -16.66
C LYS A 122 -9.45 -10.58 -16.74
N VAL A 123 -10.67 -11.11 -16.84
CA VAL A 123 -10.91 -12.55 -17.03
C VAL A 123 -10.23 -13.05 -18.30
N LEU A 124 -10.41 -12.36 -19.44
CA LEU A 124 -9.79 -12.78 -20.70
C LEU A 124 -8.27 -12.52 -20.73
N LEU A 125 -7.80 -11.43 -20.11
CA LEU A 125 -6.37 -11.14 -19.99
C LEU A 125 -5.62 -12.18 -19.13
N GLY A 126 -6.32 -12.83 -18.20
CA GLY A 126 -5.78 -13.91 -17.37
C GLY A 126 -6.03 -15.32 -17.91
N SER A 127 -6.70 -15.46 -19.06
CA SER A 127 -7.01 -16.76 -19.66
C SER A 127 -5.77 -17.40 -20.28
N GLU A 128 -5.53 -18.69 -20.00
CA GLU A 128 -4.47 -19.46 -20.66
C GLU A 128 -4.72 -19.67 -22.16
N LEU A 129 -6.00 -19.60 -22.58
CA LEU A 129 -6.41 -19.76 -23.97
C LEU A 129 -6.17 -18.49 -24.80
N ILE A 130 -5.85 -17.34 -24.20
CA ILE A 130 -5.72 -16.07 -24.91
C ILE A 130 -4.59 -16.07 -25.95
N LYS A 131 -3.57 -16.93 -25.76
CA LYS A 131 -2.42 -17.12 -26.66
C LYS A 131 -2.81 -17.89 -27.93
N SER A 132 -3.73 -18.86 -27.82
CA SER A 132 -4.09 -19.79 -28.91
C SER A 132 -5.45 -19.49 -29.55
N SER A 133 -6.46 -19.11 -28.77
CA SER A 133 -7.84 -18.88 -29.22
C SER A 133 -7.99 -17.55 -29.95
N SER A 134 -8.41 -17.60 -31.22
CA SER A 134 -8.80 -16.40 -31.98
C SER A 134 -10.14 -15.81 -31.51
N GLU A 135 -11.02 -16.64 -30.96
CA GLU A 135 -12.32 -16.26 -30.43
C GLU A 135 -12.17 -15.41 -29.16
N GLU A 136 -11.36 -15.84 -28.19
CA GLU A 136 -11.10 -15.07 -26.97
C GLU A 136 -10.43 -13.72 -27.27
N ARG A 137 -9.48 -13.71 -28.22
CA ARG A 137 -8.87 -12.47 -28.70
C ARG A 137 -9.88 -11.53 -29.35
N SER A 138 -10.89 -12.08 -30.03
CA SER A 138 -11.98 -11.30 -30.63
C SER A 138 -12.91 -10.71 -29.55
N LEU A 139 -13.27 -11.49 -28.54
CA LEU A 139 -14.03 -11.00 -27.37
C LEU A 139 -13.26 -9.88 -26.64
N LEU A 140 -11.97 -10.10 -26.37
CA LEU A 140 -11.12 -9.11 -25.70
C LEU A 140 -11.02 -7.83 -26.53
N LYS A 141 -10.86 -7.92 -27.85
CA LYS A 141 -10.85 -6.77 -28.76
C LYS A 141 -12.17 -6.00 -28.73
N ASN A 142 -13.30 -6.70 -28.68
CA ASN A 142 -14.62 -6.08 -28.55
C ASN A 142 -14.75 -5.33 -27.21
N LEU A 143 -14.37 -5.97 -26.11
CA LEU A 143 -14.36 -5.34 -24.78
C LEU A 143 -13.40 -4.15 -24.70
N GLY A 144 -12.23 -4.20 -25.37
CA GLY A 144 -11.30 -3.08 -25.45
C GLY A 144 -11.89 -1.87 -26.16
N SER A 145 -12.54 -2.09 -27.31
CA SER A 145 -13.28 -1.05 -28.04
C SER A 145 -14.37 -0.43 -27.17
N TRP A 146 -15.11 -1.25 -26.41
CA TRP A 146 -16.13 -0.76 -25.50
C TRP A 146 -15.54 0.05 -24.34
N LEU A 147 -14.50 -0.49 -23.68
CA LEU A 147 -13.81 0.15 -22.57
C LEU A 147 -13.32 1.55 -22.95
N GLY A 148 -12.69 1.69 -24.12
CA GLY A 148 -12.28 2.98 -24.66
C GLY A 148 -13.46 3.96 -24.76
N LYS A 149 -14.61 3.53 -25.31
CA LYS A 149 -15.78 4.37 -25.50
C LYS A 149 -16.51 4.74 -24.20
N VAL A 150 -16.55 3.84 -23.21
CA VAL A 150 -17.13 4.12 -21.87
C VAL A 150 -16.15 4.80 -20.91
N THR A 151 -14.91 5.06 -21.33
CA THR A 151 -13.95 5.80 -20.50
C THR A 151 -13.40 7.01 -21.27
N ILE A 152 -12.32 6.80 -22.00
CA ILE A 152 -11.57 7.81 -22.76
C ILE A 152 -12.49 8.62 -23.69
N GLY A 153 -13.37 7.95 -24.43
CA GLY A 153 -14.29 8.57 -25.38
C GLY A 153 -15.32 9.50 -24.74
N ARG A 154 -15.59 9.35 -23.44
CA ARG A 154 -16.41 10.26 -22.64
C ARG A 154 -15.59 11.15 -21.71
N ASN A 155 -14.29 11.29 -21.96
CA ASN A 155 -13.36 12.07 -21.16
C ASN A 155 -13.29 11.63 -19.69
N HIS A 156 -13.56 10.34 -19.43
CA HIS A 156 -13.31 9.72 -18.14
C HIS A 156 -11.93 9.05 -18.12
N VAL A 157 -11.28 9.10 -16.96
CA VAL A 157 -9.94 8.54 -16.77
C VAL A 157 -9.97 7.02 -16.90
N LEU A 158 -9.14 6.47 -17.79
CA LEU A 158 -8.82 5.04 -17.77
C LEU A 158 -8.01 4.73 -16.51
N ARG A 159 -8.57 3.93 -15.60
CA ARG A 159 -7.96 3.65 -14.29
C ARG A 159 -6.77 2.71 -14.45
N ALA A 160 -5.55 3.25 -14.33
CA ALA A 160 -4.30 2.47 -14.43
C ALA A 160 -4.22 1.30 -13.43
N ARG A 161 -4.83 1.44 -12.24
CA ARG A 161 -4.93 0.35 -11.24
C ARG A 161 -5.74 -0.87 -11.73
N GLU A 162 -6.63 -0.66 -12.70
CA GLU A 162 -7.46 -1.72 -13.28
C GLU A 162 -6.76 -2.29 -14.51
N ILE A 163 -6.41 -1.41 -15.47
CA ILE A 163 -5.70 -1.73 -16.71
C ILE A 163 -4.80 -0.54 -17.06
N ASP A 164 -3.48 -0.74 -17.03
CA ASP A 164 -2.48 0.19 -17.55
C ASP A 164 -1.96 -0.33 -18.90
N PRO A 165 -2.34 0.29 -20.04
CA PRO A 165 -1.91 -0.15 -21.37
C PRO A 165 -0.39 -0.25 -21.52
N LYS A 166 0.37 0.65 -20.88
CA LYS A 166 1.82 0.68 -21.03
C LYS A 166 2.45 -0.53 -20.34
N SER A 167 2.13 -0.75 -19.07
CA SER A 167 2.59 -1.94 -18.34
C SER A 167 2.12 -3.23 -19.00
N LEU A 168 0.87 -3.28 -19.46
CA LEU A 168 0.31 -4.46 -20.12
C LEU A 168 1.08 -4.83 -21.39
N ILE A 169 1.47 -3.86 -22.22
CA ILE A 169 2.27 -4.10 -23.42
C ILE A 169 3.68 -4.60 -23.07
N LEU A 170 4.31 -4.03 -22.03
CA LEU A 170 5.65 -4.45 -21.59
C LEU A 170 5.64 -5.90 -21.08
N ASP A 171 4.66 -6.26 -20.25
CA ASP A 171 4.51 -7.62 -19.73
C ASP A 171 4.16 -8.62 -20.84
N ALA A 172 3.37 -8.19 -21.83
CA ALA A 172 3.01 -9.00 -22.98
C ALA A 172 4.19 -9.31 -23.89
N TYR A 173 5.13 -8.35 -24.05
CA TYR A 173 6.36 -8.57 -24.79
C TYR A 173 7.22 -9.67 -24.15
N GLU A 174 7.35 -9.65 -22.82
CA GLU A 174 8.15 -10.66 -22.09
C GLU A 174 7.53 -12.06 -22.18
N LYS A 175 6.20 -12.16 -22.15
CA LYS A 175 5.44 -13.43 -22.10
C LYS A 175 4.96 -13.96 -23.47
N GLY A 176 5.31 -13.29 -24.57
CA GLY A 176 4.83 -13.67 -25.90
C GLY A 176 3.30 -13.60 -26.06
N LEU A 177 2.68 -12.54 -25.54
CA LEU A 177 1.23 -12.30 -25.57
C LEU A 177 0.84 -11.08 -26.42
N LEU A 178 1.76 -10.49 -27.19
CA LEU A 178 1.47 -9.28 -27.97
C LEU A 178 0.34 -9.49 -28.98
N ILE A 179 0.19 -10.71 -29.49
CA ILE A 179 -0.87 -11.12 -30.42
C ILE A 179 -2.29 -10.89 -29.88
N ALA A 180 -2.46 -10.84 -28.56
CA ALA A 180 -3.72 -10.48 -27.91
C ALA A 180 -3.72 -9.03 -27.42
N ILE A 181 -2.59 -8.59 -26.85
CA ILE A 181 -2.50 -7.32 -26.11
C ILE A 181 -2.40 -6.09 -27.03
N ILE A 182 -1.68 -6.17 -28.16
CA ILE A 182 -1.63 -5.05 -29.11
C ILE A 182 -3.01 -4.77 -29.71
N PRO A 183 -3.75 -5.76 -30.25
CA PRO A 183 -5.12 -5.52 -30.75
C PRO A 183 -6.06 -4.99 -29.67
N PHE A 184 -5.93 -5.48 -28.43
CA PHE A 184 -6.75 -4.99 -27.30
C PHE A 184 -6.45 -3.53 -26.96
N THR A 185 -5.19 -3.20 -26.70
CA THR A 185 -4.77 -1.86 -26.26
C THR A 185 -5.01 -0.80 -27.33
N THR A 186 -4.74 -1.12 -28.59
CA THR A 186 -5.07 -0.22 -29.72
C THR A 186 -6.56 0.07 -29.78
N LYS A 187 -7.44 -0.93 -29.58
CA LYS A 187 -8.90 -0.70 -29.53
C LYS A 187 -9.36 0.14 -28.34
N VAL A 188 -8.74 0.02 -27.18
CA VAL A 188 -9.02 0.92 -26.04
C VAL A 188 -8.64 2.37 -26.42
N LEU A 189 -7.48 2.54 -27.04
CA LEU A 189 -6.89 3.85 -27.33
C LEU A 189 -7.47 4.51 -28.58
N GLU A 190 -8.25 3.82 -29.43
CA GLU A 190 -8.94 4.44 -30.57
C GLU A 190 -9.83 5.61 -30.13
N SER A 191 -10.40 5.53 -28.92
CA SER A 191 -11.23 6.61 -28.35
C SER A 191 -10.43 7.86 -27.95
N CYS A 192 -9.09 7.83 -28.00
CA CYS A 192 -8.26 9.01 -27.80
C CYS A 192 -8.49 10.06 -28.88
N GLN A 193 -8.88 9.67 -30.11
CA GLN A 193 -9.14 10.60 -31.21
C GLN A 193 -10.30 11.56 -30.89
N SER A 194 -11.35 11.08 -30.20
CA SER A 194 -12.51 11.88 -29.82
C SER A 194 -12.40 12.48 -28.42
N SER A 195 -11.28 12.26 -27.71
CA SER A 195 -11.08 12.74 -26.35
C SER A 195 -10.41 14.11 -26.34
N ILE A 196 -10.95 15.02 -25.53
CA ILE A 196 -10.37 16.36 -25.33
C ILE A 196 -9.03 16.28 -24.60
N VAL A 197 -8.88 15.27 -23.72
CA VAL A 197 -7.71 15.16 -22.82
C VAL A 197 -6.64 14.24 -23.40
N TYR A 198 -7.03 13.16 -24.07
CA TYR A 198 -6.13 12.08 -24.45
C TYR A 198 -5.70 12.10 -25.93
N GLN A 199 -6.15 13.07 -26.72
CA GLN A 199 -5.71 13.20 -28.11
C GLN A 199 -4.20 13.52 -28.20
N PRO A 200 -3.46 12.94 -29.17
CA PRO A 200 -2.09 13.37 -29.45
C PRO A 200 -2.00 14.89 -29.69
N PRO A 201 -0.93 15.58 -29.22
CA PRO A 201 0.30 15.04 -28.64
C PRO A 201 0.28 14.91 -27.09
N ASN A 202 -0.82 14.43 -26.49
CA ASN A 202 -0.88 14.17 -25.05
C ASN A 202 0.29 13.26 -24.57
N PRO A 203 1.04 13.60 -23.51
CA PRO A 203 2.22 12.82 -23.07
C PRO A 203 1.94 11.37 -22.70
N TRP A 204 0.78 11.06 -22.09
CA TRP A 204 0.40 9.69 -21.76
C TRP A 204 0.17 8.87 -23.04
N THR A 205 -0.56 9.43 -23.99
CA THR A 205 -0.81 8.82 -25.31
C THR A 205 0.49 8.67 -26.10
N MET A 206 1.31 9.73 -26.16
CA MET A 206 2.60 9.72 -26.88
C MET A 206 3.59 8.72 -26.28
N SER A 207 3.59 8.52 -24.95
CA SER A 207 4.43 7.48 -24.34
C SER A 207 4.02 6.07 -24.78
N ILE A 208 2.74 5.82 -25.04
CA ILE A 208 2.27 4.52 -25.53
C ILE A 208 2.54 4.39 -27.03
N LEU A 209 2.33 5.45 -27.81
CA LEU A 209 2.69 5.48 -29.23
C LEU A 209 4.17 5.24 -29.45
N GLY A 210 5.05 5.87 -28.65
CA GLY A 210 6.49 5.63 -28.72
C GLY A 210 6.88 4.18 -28.42
N LEU A 211 6.16 3.51 -27.49
CA LEU A 211 6.35 2.09 -27.20
C LEU A 211 5.87 1.20 -28.35
N LEU A 212 4.73 1.51 -28.97
CA LEU A 212 4.25 0.80 -30.15
C LEU A 212 5.19 1.00 -31.35
N ALA A 213 5.78 2.18 -31.51
CA ALA A 213 6.80 2.45 -32.54
C ALA A 213 8.11 1.68 -32.27
N GLU A 214 8.51 1.52 -31.00
CA GLU A 214 9.64 0.66 -30.60
C GLU A 214 9.38 -0.80 -30.98
N ILE A 215 8.18 -1.33 -30.67
CA ILE A 215 7.77 -2.70 -31.05
C ILE A 215 7.71 -2.87 -32.57
N TYR A 216 7.08 -1.93 -33.27
CA TYR A 216 6.94 -1.95 -34.73
C TYR A 216 8.31 -2.03 -35.45
N SER A 217 9.33 -1.42 -34.87
CA SER A 217 10.69 -1.40 -35.42
C SER A 217 11.48 -2.70 -35.14
N MET A 218 10.91 -3.67 -34.42
CA MET A 218 11.60 -4.90 -34.06
C MET A 218 11.72 -5.87 -35.24
N PRO A 219 12.88 -6.53 -35.41
CA PRO A 219 13.04 -7.54 -36.44
C PRO A 219 12.11 -8.72 -36.20
N GLN A 220 11.58 -9.27 -37.28
CA GLN A 220 10.76 -10.48 -37.31
C GLN A 220 9.38 -10.38 -36.61
N LEU A 221 8.92 -9.17 -36.24
CA LEU A 221 7.55 -8.98 -35.74
C LEU A 221 6.55 -9.46 -36.80
N LYS A 222 5.54 -10.25 -36.42
CA LYS A 222 4.58 -10.77 -37.41
C LYS A 222 3.74 -9.64 -38.02
N MET A 223 3.43 -9.80 -39.31
CA MET A 223 2.73 -8.78 -40.10
C MET A 223 1.35 -8.39 -39.55
N ASN A 224 0.63 -9.30 -38.90
CA ASN A 224 -0.67 -8.97 -38.30
C ASN A 224 -0.52 -7.93 -37.19
N LEU A 225 0.53 -8.03 -36.36
CA LEU A 225 0.80 -7.06 -35.30
C LEU A 225 1.28 -5.72 -35.86
N MET A 226 2.13 -5.75 -36.89
CA MET A 226 2.55 -4.54 -37.61
C MET A 226 1.35 -3.81 -38.21
N PHE A 227 0.45 -4.54 -38.86
CA PHE A 227 -0.76 -3.99 -39.47
C PHE A 227 -1.71 -3.38 -38.43
N ASP A 228 -1.92 -4.05 -37.30
CA ASP A 228 -2.75 -3.50 -36.21
C ASP A 228 -2.18 -2.18 -35.66
N ILE A 229 -0.85 -2.08 -35.52
CA ILE A 229 -0.18 -0.83 -35.11
C ILE A 229 -0.36 0.26 -36.17
N GLU A 230 -0.08 -0.04 -37.45
CA GLU A 230 -0.21 0.93 -38.54
C GLU A 230 -1.62 1.49 -38.68
N VAL A 231 -2.63 0.60 -38.65
CA VAL A 231 -4.05 0.99 -38.72
C VAL A 231 -4.41 1.87 -37.53
N PHE A 232 -3.91 1.56 -36.33
CA PHE A 232 -4.15 2.37 -35.15
C PHE A 232 -3.54 3.78 -35.25
N PHE A 233 -2.29 3.90 -35.70
CA PHE A 233 -1.64 5.20 -35.93
C PHE A 233 -2.41 6.03 -36.96
N LYS A 234 -2.85 5.40 -38.05
CA LYS A 234 -3.70 6.03 -39.07
C LYS A 234 -5.03 6.50 -38.49
N ASN A 235 -5.68 5.69 -37.64
CA ASN A 235 -6.94 6.06 -36.98
C ASN A 235 -6.77 7.25 -36.04
N LEU A 236 -5.62 7.43 -35.41
CA LEU A 236 -5.31 8.60 -34.57
C LEU A 236 -4.85 9.84 -35.36
N GLY A 237 -4.63 9.72 -36.68
CA GLY A 237 -4.08 10.80 -37.50
C GLY A 237 -2.61 11.10 -37.20
N VAL A 238 -1.84 10.11 -36.74
CA VAL A 238 -0.41 10.24 -36.41
C VAL A 238 0.41 9.41 -37.39
N ASP A 239 1.44 10.02 -38.00
CA ASP A 239 2.41 9.28 -38.81
C ASP A 239 3.42 8.57 -37.90
N ILE A 240 3.50 7.24 -38.02
CA ILE A 240 4.42 6.41 -37.24
C ILE A 240 5.89 6.81 -37.42
N LYS A 241 6.25 7.32 -38.61
CA LYS A 241 7.63 7.76 -38.92
C LYS A 241 8.04 9.01 -38.14
N HIS A 242 7.07 9.82 -37.72
CA HIS A 242 7.33 11.03 -36.94
C HIS A 242 7.34 10.78 -35.43
N VAL A 243 6.94 9.60 -34.98
CA VAL A 243 6.98 9.23 -33.56
C VAL A 243 8.33 8.61 -33.24
N LYS A 244 9.09 9.26 -32.36
CA LYS A 244 10.35 8.73 -31.87
C LYS A 244 10.11 7.46 -31.04
N PRO A 245 10.70 6.30 -31.40
CA PRO A 245 10.62 5.09 -30.60
C PRO A 245 11.15 5.30 -29.18
N THR A 246 10.52 4.63 -28.21
CA THR A 246 11.04 4.60 -26.83
C THR A 246 12.21 3.64 -26.71
N SER A 247 12.76 3.53 -25.50
CA SER A 247 13.79 2.54 -25.15
C SER A 247 13.35 1.68 -23.96
N PHE A 248 12.05 1.41 -23.83
CA PHE A 248 11.48 0.71 -22.68
C PHE A 248 11.67 -0.81 -22.75
N LEU A 249 11.94 -1.35 -23.94
CA LEU A 249 12.20 -2.78 -24.15
C LEU A 249 13.70 -3.11 -24.08
N LYS A 250 14.57 -2.10 -24.02
CA LYS A 250 16.02 -2.29 -23.85
C LYS A 250 16.30 -3.00 -22.53
N GLY A 251 16.96 -4.16 -22.62
CA GLY A 251 17.32 -5.00 -21.47
C GLY A 251 16.24 -6.00 -21.03
N ARG A 252 15.09 -6.04 -21.70
CA ARG A 252 14.04 -7.06 -21.46
C ARG A 252 14.20 -8.25 -22.39
N THR A 253 14.09 -9.45 -21.83
CA THR A 253 14.15 -10.72 -22.57
C THR A 253 12.74 -11.21 -22.86
N ARG A 254 12.44 -11.50 -24.14
CA ARG A 254 11.17 -12.11 -24.55
C ARG A 254 11.25 -13.63 -24.54
N GLU A 255 10.13 -14.29 -24.25
CA GLU A 255 9.94 -15.72 -24.49
C GLU A 255 10.14 -16.02 -25.98
N VAL A 256 10.97 -17.01 -26.30
CA VAL A 256 11.26 -17.40 -27.70
C VAL A 256 10.48 -18.65 -28.09
N ASP A 257 10.39 -19.63 -27.18
CA ASP A 257 9.71 -20.89 -27.42
C ASP A 257 8.19 -20.71 -27.48
N GLY A 258 7.56 -21.21 -28.54
CA GLY A 258 6.10 -21.11 -28.71
C GLY A 258 5.57 -19.67 -28.80
N ASN A 259 6.42 -18.68 -29.08
CA ASN A 259 6.02 -17.29 -29.18
C ASN A 259 5.22 -17.03 -30.49
N PRO A 260 3.93 -16.63 -30.40
CA PRO A 260 3.10 -16.39 -31.57
C PRO A 260 3.29 -15.00 -32.18
N ASP A 261 4.09 -14.11 -31.59
CA ASP A 261 4.24 -12.70 -31.94
C ASP A 261 5.33 -12.44 -33.00
N PHE A 262 6.36 -13.29 -33.02
CA PHE A 262 7.52 -13.17 -33.91
C PHE A 262 7.64 -14.38 -34.86
N SER A 263 8.29 -14.18 -36.00
CA SER A 263 8.50 -15.23 -37.00
C SER A 263 9.74 -16.05 -36.69
N ASN A 264 9.59 -17.38 -36.59
CA ASN A 264 10.71 -18.32 -36.43
C ASN A 264 11.36 -18.61 -37.78
N LYS A 265 12.28 -17.76 -38.23
CA LYS A 265 13.25 -18.12 -39.27
C LYS A 265 14.66 -18.02 -38.69
N ASP A 266 15.26 -19.19 -38.52
CA ASP A 266 16.66 -19.57 -38.28
C ASP A 266 17.51 -18.67 -37.36
N PHE A 267 17.50 -19.01 -36.06
CA PHE A 267 18.68 -18.87 -35.22
C PHE A 267 19.65 -20.03 -35.54
N GLY A 268 20.34 -19.95 -36.67
CA GLY A 268 21.43 -20.87 -37.03
C GLY A 268 22.79 -20.33 -36.60
N VAL A 269 23.32 -20.88 -35.51
CA VAL A 269 24.75 -20.99 -35.12
C VAL A 269 25.64 -19.75 -35.27
N ALA A 270 25.92 -19.08 -34.13
CA ALA A 270 27.25 -18.52 -33.82
C ALA A 270 27.32 -18.08 -32.35
N GLN A 271 27.53 -19.05 -31.44
CA GLN A 271 28.32 -18.77 -30.24
C GLN A 271 29.76 -19.20 -30.55
N GLY A 272 30.69 -18.26 -30.41
CA GLY A 272 32.13 -18.50 -30.43
C GLY A 272 32.80 -18.16 -31.76
N SER A 273 33.40 -16.97 -31.83
CA SER A 273 34.69 -16.62 -32.46
C SER A 273 34.72 -15.12 -32.78
N GLN A 274 35.83 -14.47 -32.47
CA GLN A 274 36.13 -13.04 -32.69
C GLN A 274 35.85 -12.57 -34.13
N PRO A 275 35.85 -11.24 -34.36
CA PRO A 275 36.53 -10.75 -35.54
C PRO A 275 37.59 -9.69 -35.24
N HIS A 276 38.79 -9.99 -35.73
CA HIS A 276 39.84 -9.03 -36.09
C HIS A 276 39.41 -8.18 -37.30
N MET A 277 40.14 -7.07 -37.43
CA MET A 277 39.99 -5.91 -38.33
C MET A 277 40.21 -6.16 -39.84
N ILE A 278 39.82 -5.14 -40.62
CA ILE A 278 40.48 -4.46 -41.78
C ILE A 278 39.39 -4.14 -42.83
N ASN A 279 38.95 -2.87 -42.93
CA ASN A 279 39.38 -1.82 -43.90
C ASN A 279 38.94 -2.16 -45.34
N GLU A 280 38.36 -1.28 -46.18
CA GLU A 280 38.66 0.14 -46.36
C GLU A 280 37.70 0.81 -47.40
N LEU A 281 37.58 2.14 -47.30
CA LEU A 281 37.44 3.16 -48.39
C LEU A 281 36.05 3.31 -49.04
N GLU A 282 35.44 4.49 -49.19
CA GLU A 282 35.83 5.92 -49.14
C GLU A 282 34.55 6.72 -48.80
N SER A 283 34.52 7.55 -47.76
CA SER A 283 34.90 8.97 -47.74
C SER A 283 34.16 9.86 -48.75
N GLU A 284 33.29 10.73 -48.24
CA GLU A 284 33.42 12.15 -48.57
C GLU A 284 33.11 13.00 -47.33
N TYR A 285 34.12 13.78 -46.98
CA TYR A 285 34.23 14.70 -45.86
C TYR A 285 33.29 15.89 -46.01
N ILE A 286 32.63 16.32 -44.93
CA ILE A 286 32.77 17.68 -44.38
C ILE A 286 32.60 17.62 -42.84
N SER A 287 33.60 18.12 -42.11
CA SER A 287 33.57 18.51 -40.69
C SER A 287 34.16 19.93 -40.60
N PRO A 288 34.17 20.61 -39.44
CA PRO A 288 33.15 20.77 -38.40
C PRO A 288 32.97 22.27 -38.05
N HIS A 289 31.92 22.70 -37.36
CA HIS A 289 32.03 23.89 -36.48
C HIS A 289 31.03 23.88 -35.31
N ASN A 290 31.63 23.90 -34.12
CA ASN A 290 31.12 24.39 -32.83
C ASN A 290 29.91 23.69 -32.20
N ARG A 291 30.18 22.57 -31.53
CA ARG A 291 29.56 22.31 -30.22
C ARG A 291 30.67 22.36 -29.19
N ALA A 292 30.74 23.49 -28.46
CA ALA A 292 31.63 23.64 -27.33
C ALA A 292 31.43 22.45 -26.38
N GLU A 293 32.51 21.70 -26.17
CA GLU A 293 32.65 20.79 -25.05
C GLU A 293 32.51 21.61 -23.76
N LEU A 294 31.38 21.44 -23.09
CA LEU A 294 31.29 21.69 -21.66
C LEU A 294 31.54 20.36 -20.98
N THR A 295 32.82 20.07 -20.75
CA THR A 295 33.27 19.16 -19.71
C THR A 295 32.84 19.74 -18.36
N THR A 296 31.63 19.42 -17.90
CA THR A 296 31.13 19.89 -16.61
C THR A 296 31.22 18.80 -15.56
N ASN A 297 32.28 18.95 -14.76
CA ASN A 297 32.48 18.39 -13.42
C ASN A 297 31.19 17.91 -12.74
N ALA A 298 31.15 16.65 -12.30
CA ALA A 298 30.03 16.04 -11.58
C ALA A 298 29.59 16.84 -10.33
N ALA A 299 30.49 17.62 -9.73
CA ALA A 299 30.20 18.52 -8.61
C ALA A 299 29.34 19.76 -8.98
N GLY A 300 29.28 20.15 -10.25
CA GLY A 300 28.50 21.31 -10.71
C GLY A 300 27.00 21.01 -10.89
N HIS A 301 26.67 19.77 -11.27
CA HIS A 301 25.29 19.34 -11.49
C HIS A 301 24.50 19.17 -10.19
N SER A 302 25.12 18.62 -9.13
CA SER A 302 24.49 18.50 -7.80
C SER A 302 24.23 19.88 -7.17
N LYS A 303 25.17 20.81 -7.32
CA LYS A 303 25.02 22.20 -6.83
C LYS A 303 23.89 22.94 -7.53
N SER A 304 23.70 22.72 -8.84
CA SER A 304 22.61 23.32 -9.61
C SER A 304 21.24 22.75 -9.23
N LEU A 305 21.14 21.43 -9.00
CA LEU A 305 19.91 20.80 -8.53
C LEU A 305 19.51 21.31 -7.14
N SER A 306 20.45 21.35 -6.19
CA SER A 306 20.21 21.84 -4.83
C SER A 306 19.71 23.30 -4.82
N GLN A 307 20.23 24.15 -5.71
CA GLN A 307 19.75 25.53 -5.91
C GLN A 307 18.32 25.57 -6.43
N ILE A 308 18.01 24.78 -7.48
CA ILE A 308 16.65 24.68 -8.03
C ILE A 308 15.67 24.23 -6.94
N MET A 309 16.02 23.17 -6.20
CA MET A 309 15.21 22.66 -5.10
C MET A 309 14.97 23.73 -4.02
N THR A 310 16.02 24.45 -3.63
CA THR A 310 15.92 25.52 -2.63
C THR A 310 14.99 26.64 -3.08
N VAL A 311 15.11 27.09 -4.34
CA VAL A 311 14.24 28.13 -4.91
C VAL A 311 12.78 27.65 -4.96
N THR A 312 12.55 26.42 -5.43
CA THR A 312 11.19 25.85 -5.50
C THR A 312 10.56 25.70 -4.11
N VAL A 313 11.33 25.20 -3.12
CA VAL A 313 10.86 25.08 -1.72
C VAL A 313 10.47 26.44 -1.17
N ARG A 314 11.33 27.46 -1.34
CA ARG A 314 11.02 28.84 -0.89
C ARG A 314 9.80 29.42 -1.61
N SER A 315 9.68 29.18 -2.91
CA SER A 315 8.52 29.63 -3.70
C SER A 315 7.23 28.99 -3.19
N LEU A 316 7.23 27.68 -2.93
CA LEU A 316 6.06 26.98 -2.40
C LEU A 316 5.72 27.44 -0.98
N LEU A 317 6.72 27.62 -0.10
CA LEU A 317 6.48 28.16 1.24
C LEU A 317 5.86 29.55 1.20
N LYS A 318 6.35 30.42 0.30
CA LYS A 318 5.78 31.75 0.09
C LYS A 318 4.34 31.66 -0.45
N ASP A 319 4.11 30.86 -1.49
CA ASP A 319 2.79 30.70 -2.09
C ASP A 319 1.77 30.11 -1.11
N ALA A 320 2.21 29.18 -0.27
CA ALA A 320 1.41 28.63 0.82
C ALA A 320 1.04 29.69 1.87
N SER A 321 1.98 30.58 2.20
CA SER A 321 1.73 31.71 3.11
C SER A 321 0.71 32.69 2.52
N ASP A 322 0.88 33.03 1.24
CA ASP A 322 0.06 34.02 0.53
C ASP A 322 -1.36 33.47 0.27
N LYS A 323 -1.49 32.23 -0.23
CA LYS A 323 -2.78 31.64 -0.66
C LYS A 323 -3.50 30.84 0.41
N LYS A 324 -2.79 30.37 1.45
CA LYS A 324 -3.35 29.52 2.53
C LYS A 324 -4.17 28.34 1.99
N THR A 325 -5.49 28.36 2.18
CA THR A 325 -6.41 27.29 1.76
C THR A 325 -6.66 27.25 0.25
N ALA A 326 -6.35 28.31 -0.49
CA ALA A 326 -6.50 28.39 -1.94
C ALA A 326 -5.26 27.89 -2.70
N LEU A 327 -4.23 27.41 -2.00
CA LEU A 327 -3.03 26.85 -2.62
C LEU A 327 -3.40 25.65 -3.51
N ASN A 328 -3.02 25.70 -4.79
CA ASN A 328 -3.10 24.55 -5.68
C ASN A 328 -1.81 23.73 -5.59
N PRO A 329 -1.83 22.50 -5.04
CA PRO A 329 -0.62 21.69 -4.86
C PRO A 329 -0.10 21.08 -6.18
N LEU A 330 -0.94 20.99 -7.22
CA LEU A 330 -0.67 20.21 -8.43
C LEU A 330 0.57 20.66 -9.23
N PRO A 331 0.83 21.97 -9.44
CA PRO A 331 2.02 22.41 -10.18
C PRO A 331 3.31 21.99 -9.48
N TYR A 332 3.38 22.16 -8.15
CA TYR A 332 4.53 21.78 -7.34
C TYR A 332 4.71 20.27 -7.28
N PHE A 333 3.62 19.52 -7.14
CA PHE A 333 3.64 18.07 -7.22
C PHE A 333 4.24 17.59 -8.54
N ARG A 334 3.71 18.09 -9.68
CA ARG A 334 4.18 17.73 -11.02
C ARG A 334 5.65 18.10 -11.22
N PHE A 335 6.07 19.25 -10.71
CA PHE A 335 7.46 19.65 -10.75
C PHE A 335 8.37 18.66 -10.01
N PHE A 336 8.07 18.37 -8.73
CA PHE A 336 8.90 17.48 -7.92
C PHE A 336 8.93 16.05 -8.44
N ILE A 337 7.77 15.50 -8.88
CA ILE A 337 7.72 14.12 -9.36
C ILE A 337 8.48 13.96 -10.68
N ASN A 338 8.34 14.91 -11.62
CA ASN A 338 9.06 14.84 -12.89
C ASN A 338 10.57 15.04 -12.65
N LEU A 339 10.97 15.99 -11.81
CA LEU A 339 12.37 16.19 -11.46
C LEU A 339 12.99 14.94 -10.82
N LEU A 340 12.25 14.28 -9.92
CA LEU A 340 12.67 13.02 -9.29
C LEU A 340 12.84 11.89 -10.32
N LEU A 341 11.91 11.79 -11.28
CA LEU A 341 11.95 10.77 -12.34
C LEU A 341 13.09 11.00 -13.32
N ASP A 342 13.34 12.24 -13.71
CA ASP A 342 14.43 12.62 -14.60
C ASP A 342 15.80 12.38 -13.93
N SER A 343 15.90 12.72 -12.65
CA SER A 343 17.11 12.47 -11.84
C SER A 343 17.34 10.98 -11.54
N SER A 344 16.34 10.13 -11.81
CA SER A 344 16.36 8.69 -11.56
C SER A 344 16.79 7.86 -12.78
N SER A 345 17.18 8.48 -13.89
CA SER A 345 17.53 7.78 -15.13
C SER A 345 18.81 6.92 -14.97
N PRO A 346 18.83 5.67 -15.47
CA PRO A 346 19.99 4.78 -15.35
C PRO A 346 21.11 5.24 -16.30
N GLY A 347 21.94 6.17 -15.83
CA GLY A 347 23.22 6.50 -16.45
C GLY A 347 24.38 5.74 -15.79
N PRO A 348 25.53 5.57 -16.47
CA PRO A 348 26.71 4.87 -15.95
C PRO A 348 27.50 5.68 -14.89
N MET A 349 26.82 6.44 -14.02
CA MET A 349 27.46 7.29 -13.02
C MET A 349 27.48 6.63 -11.64
N GLU A 350 28.64 6.78 -10.99
CA GLU A 350 29.03 6.26 -9.68
C GLU A 350 27.92 6.39 -8.61
N ASP A 351 27.74 5.32 -7.83
CA ASP A 351 26.76 5.16 -6.76
C ASP A 351 26.60 6.39 -5.84
N GLY A 352 27.65 7.20 -5.63
CA GLY A 352 27.64 8.37 -4.74
C GLY A 352 26.77 9.55 -5.18
N ALA A 353 26.70 9.88 -6.48
CA ALA A 353 25.99 11.06 -6.97
C ALA A 353 24.46 10.91 -6.84
N ASN A 354 23.95 9.69 -7.10
CA ASN A 354 22.53 9.35 -6.92
C ASN A 354 22.09 9.41 -5.45
N TYR A 355 23.00 9.18 -4.51
CA TYR A 355 22.70 9.25 -3.07
C TYR A 355 22.44 10.68 -2.61
N GLN A 356 23.30 11.62 -3.03
CA GLN A 356 23.16 13.03 -2.65
C GLN A 356 21.85 13.61 -3.19
N VAL A 357 21.46 13.25 -4.41
CA VAL A 357 20.17 13.65 -5.00
C VAL A 357 18.99 13.22 -4.12
N LEU A 358 18.95 11.95 -3.70
CA LEU A 358 17.87 11.44 -2.84
C LEU A 358 17.84 12.15 -1.47
N ILE A 359 19.01 12.47 -0.91
CA ILE A 359 19.13 13.24 0.33
C ILE A 359 18.61 14.66 0.14
N ASP A 360 18.93 15.31 -0.97
CA ASP A 360 18.43 16.66 -1.29
C ASP A 360 16.90 16.67 -1.40
N PHE A 361 16.31 15.66 -2.08
CA PHE A 361 14.86 15.43 -2.09
C PHE A 361 14.28 15.23 -0.69
N ALA A 362 14.91 14.41 0.15
CA ALA A 362 14.44 14.20 1.52
C ALA A 362 14.50 15.48 2.36
N ASN A 363 15.51 16.32 2.17
CA ASN A 363 15.62 17.63 2.84
C ASN A 363 14.54 18.60 2.35
N ALA A 364 14.29 18.68 1.04
CA ALA A 364 13.23 19.51 0.49
C ALA A 364 11.84 19.05 0.97
N PHE A 365 11.56 17.75 0.95
CA PHE A 365 10.30 17.23 1.46
C PHE A 365 10.16 17.45 2.96
N HIS A 366 11.23 17.38 3.74
CA HIS A 366 11.16 17.72 5.15
C HIS A 366 10.79 19.19 5.37
N ALA A 367 11.39 20.12 4.61
CA ALA A 367 11.02 21.54 4.66
C ALA A 367 9.55 21.80 4.25
N LEU A 368 9.01 20.98 3.35
CA LEU A 368 7.65 21.04 2.82
C LEU A 368 6.65 20.14 3.57
N GLN A 369 7.01 19.63 4.75
CA GLN A 369 6.19 18.71 5.51
C GLN A 369 4.79 19.28 5.83
N PRO A 370 3.78 18.40 6.07
CA PRO A 370 2.41 18.84 6.31
C PRO A 370 2.23 19.78 7.52
N LEU A 371 3.10 19.71 8.53
CA LEU A 371 3.12 20.68 9.63
C LEU A 371 3.37 22.12 9.17
N ASN A 372 4.18 22.29 8.11
CA ASN A 372 4.48 23.60 7.54
C ASN A 372 3.46 24.01 6.48
N ILE A 373 2.96 23.05 5.70
CA ILE A 373 2.02 23.30 4.58
C ILE A 373 0.88 22.27 4.58
N PRO A 374 -0.16 22.45 5.42
CA PRO A 374 -1.27 21.48 5.51
C PRO A 374 -1.99 21.21 4.18
N ALA A 375 -2.13 22.25 3.34
CA ALA A 375 -2.76 22.15 2.01
C ALA A 375 -1.99 21.27 1.02
N PHE A 376 -0.69 21.02 1.27
CA PHE A 376 0.16 20.17 0.44
C PHE A 376 0.22 18.71 0.94
N SER A 377 -0.45 18.38 2.05
CA SER A 377 -0.34 17.08 2.74
C SER A 377 -0.54 15.84 1.85
N PHE A 378 -1.56 15.85 0.98
CA PHE A 378 -1.82 14.71 0.07
C PHE A 378 -0.73 14.54 -0.98
N ALA A 379 -0.36 15.62 -1.67
CA ALA A 379 0.70 15.62 -2.67
C ALA A 379 2.06 15.26 -2.04
N TRP A 380 2.32 15.75 -0.83
CA TRP A 380 3.50 15.44 -0.05
C TRP A 380 3.58 13.95 0.28
N LEU A 381 2.49 13.34 0.76
CA LEU A 381 2.47 11.92 1.07
C LEU A 381 2.71 11.07 -0.18
N GLU A 382 2.13 11.46 -1.32
CA GLU A 382 2.34 10.78 -2.60
C GLU A 382 3.81 10.87 -3.05
N LEU A 383 4.47 12.02 -2.90
CA LEU A 383 5.90 12.19 -3.23
C LEU A 383 6.80 11.36 -2.31
N VAL A 384 6.59 11.45 -1.00
CA VAL A 384 7.41 10.76 0.00
C VAL A 384 7.22 9.24 -0.07
N SER A 385 6.05 8.74 -0.45
CA SER A 385 5.78 7.30 -0.61
C SER A 385 6.01 6.78 -2.03
N HIS A 386 6.45 7.63 -2.96
CA HIS A 386 6.59 7.24 -4.36
C HIS A 386 7.64 6.15 -4.57
N ARG A 387 7.34 5.19 -5.47
CA ARG A 387 8.21 4.04 -5.80
C ARG A 387 9.61 4.41 -6.30
N SER A 388 9.79 5.62 -6.85
CA SER A 388 11.10 6.11 -7.30
C SER A 388 11.88 6.85 -6.22
N PHE A 389 11.29 7.08 -5.03
CA PHE A 389 11.92 7.78 -3.92
C PHE A 389 12.10 6.87 -2.70
N MET A 390 11.01 6.43 -2.07
CA MET A 390 11.05 5.71 -0.80
C MET A 390 11.90 4.43 -0.87
N PRO A 391 11.70 3.51 -1.83
CA PRO A 391 12.52 2.30 -1.90
C PRO A 391 14.00 2.61 -2.13
N LYS A 392 14.30 3.59 -3.00
CA LYS A 392 15.70 3.96 -3.31
C LYS A 392 16.41 4.59 -2.12
N LEU A 393 15.71 5.45 -1.36
CA LEU A 393 16.24 6.06 -0.14
C LEU A 393 16.46 5.02 0.97
N LEU A 394 15.52 4.09 1.15
CA LEU A 394 15.62 3.05 2.19
C LEU A 394 16.66 1.97 1.86
N SER A 395 16.91 1.72 0.57
CA SER A 395 17.91 0.76 0.10
C SER A 395 19.32 1.34 -0.03
N LEU A 396 19.57 2.57 0.43
CA LEU A 396 20.91 3.15 0.44
C LEU A 396 21.88 2.34 1.31
N ASN A 397 23.08 2.11 0.78
CA ASN A 397 24.14 1.32 1.43
C ASN A 397 24.43 1.83 2.85
N GLY A 398 24.53 0.89 3.80
CA GLY A 398 24.79 1.20 5.20
C GLY A 398 23.65 1.93 5.90
N GLN A 399 22.40 1.78 5.44
CA GLN A 399 21.21 2.40 6.05
C GLN A 399 21.26 3.94 6.09
N LYS A 400 22.11 4.56 5.25
CA LYS A 400 22.34 6.02 5.25
C LYS A 400 21.10 6.86 4.98
N GLY A 401 20.12 6.32 4.25
CA GLY A 401 18.86 7.01 3.98
C GLY A 401 17.81 6.88 5.09
N TRP A 402 18.01 5.97 6.04
CA TRP A 402 17.01 5.70 7.08
C TRP A 402 16.74 6.91 8.00
N PRO A 403 17.75 7.66 8.51
CA PRO A 403 17.48 8.83 9.35
C PRO A 403 16.63 9.88 8.63
N TYR A 404 16.86 10.08 7.32
CA TYR A 404 16.10 11.02 6.52
C TYR A 404 14.64 10.59 6.37
N PHE A 405 14.40 9.31 6.04
CA PHE A 405 13.04 8.81 5.90
C PHE A 405 12.31 8.74 7.25
N GLN A 406 13.01 8.38 8.32
CA GLN A 406 12.49 8.42 9.70
C GLN A 406 12.01 9.82 10.06
N ARG A 407 12.79 10.86 9.76
CA ARG A 407 12.40 12.25 10.01
C ARG A 407 11.15 12.67 9.23
N LEU A 408 11.02 12.23 7.97
CA LEU A 408 9.81 12.47 7.17
C LEU A 408 8.59 11.79 7.79
N LEU A 409 8.71 10.51 8.15
CA LEU A 409 7.60 9.76 8.75
C LEU A 409 7.18 10.34 10.11
N VAL A 410 8.14 10.78 10.93
CA VAL A 410 7.84 11.51 12.18
C VAL A 410 7.11 12.82 11.90
N GLY A 411 7.52 13.60 10.90
CA GLY A 411 6.81 14.83 10.51
C GLY A 411 5.35 14.57 10.11
N LEU A 412 5.10 13.49 9.38
CA LEU A 412 3.74 13.06 9.03
C LEU A 412 2.91 12.64 10.25
N LEU A 413 3.50 11.85 11.14
CA LEU A 413 2.81 11.36 12.34
C LEU A 413 2.49 12.50 13.30
N LYS A 414 3.42 13.43 13.53
CA LYS A 414 3.19 14.64 14.32
C LYS A 414 2.09 15.54 13.73
N PHE A 415 1.99 15.62 12.40
CA PHE A 415 0.88 16.35 11.75
C PHE A 415 -0.47 15.67 11.97
N LEU A 416 -0.51 14.34 11.84
CA LEU A 416 -1.72 13.55 12.01
C LEU A 416 -2.20 13.48 13.45
N GLU A 417 -1.28 13.61 14.40
CA GLU A 417 -1.52 13.38 15.81
C GLU A 417 -2.74 14.17 16.35
N PRO A 418 -2.78 15.51 16.28
CA PRO A 418 -3.92 16.27 16.79
C PRO A 418 -5.19 16.05 15.96
N LEU A 419 -5.05 15.72 14.67
CA LEU A 419 -6.19 15.48 13.76
C LEU A 419 -6.91 14.15 14.02
N LEU A 420 -6.23 13.19 14.65
CA LEU A 420 -6.74 11.85 14.92
C LEU A 420 -7.19 11.65 16.37
N ARG A 421 -7.07 12.68 17.22
CA ARG A 421 -7.66 12.71 18.56
C ARG A 421 -9.18 12.90 18.51
N ASP A 422 -9.67 13.68 17.56
CA ASP A 422 -11.10 14.00 17.45
C ASP A 422 -11.93 12.80 16.93
N VAL A 423 -13.11 12.61 17.51
CA VAL A 423 -14.06 11.54 17.20
C VAL A 423 -14.77 11.82 15.87
N GLU A 424 -14.97 13.10 15.51
CA GLU A 424 -15.59 13.51 14.25
C GLU A 424 -14.57 13.55 13.10
N ARG A 425 -14.22 12.37 12.58
CA ARG A 425 -13.24 12.27 11.50
C ARG A 425 -13.78 12.87 10.20
N ARG A 426 -13.23 14.03 9.83
CA ARG A 426 -13.44 14.60 8.48
C ARG A 426 -13.01 13.58 7.41
N PRO A 427 -13.74 13.46 6.28
CA PRO A 427 -13.41 12.50 5.22
C PRO A 427 -11.97 12.63 4.68
N SER A 428 -11.42 13.85 4.66
CA SER A 428 -10.03 14.11 4.25
C SER A 428 -9.02 13.53 5.23
N VAL A 429 -9.25 13.65 6.54
CA VAL A 429 -8.38 13.07 7.58
C VAL A 429 -8.41 11.55 7.51
N HIS A 430 -9.58 10.95 7.28
CA HIS A 430 -9.70 9.50 7.09
C HIS A 430 -8.96 9.01 5.84
N LEU A 431 -9.00 9.76 4.75
CA LEU A 431 -8.26 9.43 3.54
C LEU A 431 -6.75 9.49 3.77
N LEU A 432 -6.27 10.52 4.48
CA LEU A 432 -4.86 10.65 4.83
C LEU A 432 -4.40 9.53 5.78
N TYR A 433 -5.21 9.20 6.79
CA TYR A 433 -4.99 8.05 7.69
C TYR A 433 -4.84 6.74 6.91
N LYS A 434 -5.74 6.47 5.94
CA LYS A 434 -5.64 5.30 5.05
C LYS A 434 -4.38 5.31 4.20
N GLY A 435 -3.96 6.48 3.70
CA GLY A 435 -2.70 6.65 2.98
C GLY A 435 -1.50 6.27 3.85
N THR A 436 -1.45 6.80 5.08
CA THR A 436 -0.39 6.50 6.05
C THR A 436 -0.35 5.02 6.44
N LEU A 437 -1.52 4.38 6.65
CA LEU A 437 -1.58 2.94 6.88
C LEU A 437 -0.97 2.14 5.74
N LYS A 438 -1.25 2.50 4.47
CA LYS A 438 -0.65 1.82 3.32
C LYS A 438 0.87 1.96 3.30
N VAL A 439 1.39 3.15 3.60
CA VAL A 439 2.84 3.37 3.70
C VAL A 439 3.44 2.50 4.81
N LEU A 440 2.84 2.50 6.01
CA LEU A 440 3.30 1.65 7.12
C LEU A 440 3.24 0.15 6.79
N LEU A 441 2.22 -0.31 6.07
CA LEU A 441 2.11 -1.71 5.63
C LEU A 441 3.18 -2.09 4.60
N VAL A 442 3.47 -1.20 3.64
CA VAL A 442 4.58 -1.38 2.70
C VAL A 442 5.91 -1.44 3.45
N LEU A 443 6.13 -0.54 4.42
CA LEU A 443 7.33 -0.57 5.26
C LEU A 443 7.42 -1.86 6.09
N LEU A 444 6.32 -2.34 6.66
CA LEU A 444 6.29 -3.60 7.41
C LEU A 444 6.65 -4.79 6.53
N HIS A 445 6.18 -4.82 5.28
CA HIS A 445 6.45 -5.92 4.36
C HIS A 445 7.85 -5.85 3.75
N ASP A 446 8.23 -4.69 3.19
CA ASP A 446 9.44 -4.54 2.38
C ASP A 446 10.66 -4.08 3.20
N TYR A 447 10.46 -3.43 4.34
CA TYR A 447 11.51 -2.84 5.18
C TYR A 447 11.26 -3.01 6.70
N PRO A 448 10.93 -4.22 7.20
CA PRO A 448 10.57 -4.40 8.61
C PRO A 448 11.69 -4.01 9.58
N GLU A 449 12.97 -4.17 9.19
CA GLU A 449 14.11 -3.77 10.03
C GLU A 449 14.12 -2.26 10.32
N PHE A 450 13.68 -1.44 9.36
CA PHE A 450 13.57 0.01 9.55
C PHE A 450 12.53 0.37 10.62
N LEU A 451 11.34 -0.24 10.54
CA LEU A 451 10.30 -0.05 11.57
C LEU A 451 10.74 -0.61 12.93
N CYS A 452 11.47 -1.72 12.92
CA CYS A 452 11.96 -2.39 14.12
C CYS A 452 12.99 -1.53 14.87
N ASP A 453 13.98 -1.01 14.17
CA ASP A 453 15.07 -0.22 14.73
C ASP A 453 14.58 1.15 15.23
N TYR A 454 13.60 1.77 14.55
CA TYR A 454 13.02 3.07 14.92
C TYR A 454 11.67 2.99 15.67
N HIS A 455 11.27 1.80 16.13
CA HIS A 455 9.95 1.60 16.76
C HIS A 455 9.70 2.56 17.94
N PHE A 456 10.74 2.82 18.76
CA PHE A 456 10.66 3.70 19.92
C PHE A 456 10.30 5.13 19.50
N THR A 457 11.01 5.66 18.51
CA THR A 457 10.77 6.99 17.93
C THR A 457 9.37 7.13 17.36
N PHE A 458 8.87 6.10 16.65
CA PHE A 458 7.51 6.15 16.10
C PHE A 458 6.43 6.03 17.17
N CYS A 459 6.63 5.18 18.19
CA CYS A 459 5.67 5.05 19.29
C CYS A 459 5.55 6.33 20.12
N ASN A 460 6.58 7.17 20.17
CA ASN A 460 6.53 8.48 20.83
C ASN A 460 5.66 9.51 20.09
N VAL A 461 5.34 9.30 18.81
CA VAL A 461 4.58 10.28 17.99
C VAL A 461 3.25 9.74 17.45
N ILE A 462 3.00 8.42 17.55
CA ILE A 462 1.70 7.83 17.17
C ILE A 462 0.68 8.07 18.28
N PRO A 463 -0.49 8.70 18.00
CA PRO A 463 -1.57 8.87 18.96
C PRO A 463 -1.94 7.58 19.69
N SER A 464 -2.31 7.68 20.95
CA SER A 464 -2.85 6.56 21.73
C SER A 464 -4.11 5.96 21.09
N SER A 465 -4.94 6.77 20.43
CA SER A 465 -6.13 6.30 19.68
C SER A 465 -5.79 5.49 18.43
N CYS A 466 -4.58 5.59 17.89
CA CYS A 466 -4.16 5.01 16.62
C CYS A 466 -3.54 3.62 16.80
N ILE A 467 -4.25 2.75 17.51
CA ILE A 467 -3.80 1.40 17.90
C ILE A 467 -3.34 0.57 16.69
N GLN A 468 -4.04 0.61 15.55
CA GLN A 468 -3.64 -0.15 14.36
C GLN A 468 -2.30 0.31 13.78
N MET A 469 -2.03 1.62 13.72
CA MET A 469 -0.73 2.15 13.26
C MET A 469 0.39 1.71 14.19
N ARG A 470 0.14 1.81 15.50
CA ARG A 470 1.08 1.37 16.52
C ARG A 470 1.37 -0.12 16.40
N ASN A 471 0.34 -0.95 16.23
CA ASN A 471 0.51 -2.38 16.04
C ASN A 471 1.35 -2.72 14.80
N ILE A 472 1.13 -2.06 13.67
CA ILE A 472 1.96 -2.28 12.46
C ILE A 472 3.44 -2.06 12.76
N VAL A 473 3.79 -1.00 13.48
CA VAL A 473 5.18 -0.74 13.89
C VAL A 473 5.68 -1.81 14.87
N LEU A 474 4.89 -2.16 15.88
CA LEU A 474 5.27 -3.12 16.92
C LEU A 474 5.32 -4.59 16.44
N CYS A 475 4.69 -4.90 15.31
CA CYS A 475 4.77 -6.21 14.65
C CYS A 475 6.02 -6.40 13.81
N SER A 476 6.78 -5.34 13.55
CA SER A 476 8.01 -5.45 12.77
C SER A 476 9.05 -6.31 13.48
N SER A 477 9.71 -7.18 12.71
CA SER A 477 10.78 -8.06 13.20
C SER A 477 11.85 -8.25 12.12
N PRO A 478 13.12 -8.56 12.50
CA PRO A 478 14.15 -8.86 11.52
C PRO A 478 13.74 -10.00 10.58
N ARG A 479 13.98 -9.88 9.26
CA ARG A 479 13.54 -10.90 8.28
C ARG A 479 14.08 -12.31 8.52
N ASN A 480 15.28 -12.42 9.10
CA ASN A 480 15.91 -13.70 9.39
C ASN A 480 15.28 -14.42 10.60
N MET A 481 14.33 -13.77 11.27
CA MET A 481 13.72 -14.28 12.48
C MET A 481 12.42 -15.01 12.17
N ARG A 482 12.39 -16.33 12.42
CA ARG A 482 11.17 -17.12 12.36
C ARG A 482 10.44 -17.01 13.69
N LEU A 483 9.27 -16.38 13.69
CA LEU A 483 8.44 -16.26 14.88
C LEU A 483 7.86 -17.63 15.25
N PRO A 484 8.10 -18.14 16.47
CA PRO A 484 7.43 -19.34 16.94
C PRO A 484 5.93 -19.05 17.05
N ASN A 485 5.09 -20.05 16.81
CA ASN A 485 3.65 -19.86 16.95
C ASN A 485 3.33 -19.44 18.40
N PRO A 486 2.65 -18.29 18.62
CA PRO A 486 2.28 -17.83 19.95
C PRO A 486 1.44 -18.82 20.75
N PHE A 487 0.90 -19.88 20.15
CA PHE A 487 0.07 -20.88 20.81
C PHE A 487 0.81 -22.21 21.03
N THR A 488 2.09 -22.31 20.69
CA THR A 488 2.89 -23.50 21.02
C THR A 488 3.15 -23.58 22.53
N PRO A 489 2.85 -24.71 23.20
CA PRO A 489 3.13 -24.91 24.62
C PRO A 489 4.64 -24.98 24.89
N ASN A 490 5.08 -24.51 26.07
CA ASN A 490 6.46 -24.58 26.59
C ASN A 490 7.55 -23.89 25.76
N LEU A 491 7.25 -22.71 25.21
CA LEU A 491 8.25 -21.91 24.51
C LEU A 491 9.28 -21.33 25.51
N LYS A 492 10.54 -21.75 25.42
CA LYS A 492 11.65 -21.18 26.20
C LYS A 492 12.13 -19.88 25.54
N ILE A 493 11.92 -18.73 26.19
CA ILE A 493 12.24 -17.38 25.68
C ILE A 493 13.52 -16.83 26.37
N ASP A 494 14.09 -17.58 27.32
CA ASP A 494 14.94 -17.04 28.39
C ASP A 494 16.38 -16.66 27.98
N LEU A 495 16.78 -16.92 26.72
CA LEU A 495 18.15 -16.70 26.22
C LEU A 495 18.21 -15.84 24.93
N LEU A 496 17.22 -14.98 24.70
CA LEU A 496 17.16 -14.19 23.47
C LEU A 496 17.92 -12.86 23.61
N PRO A 497 18.65 -12.41 22.56
CA PRO A 497 19.42 -11.18 22.61
C PRO A 497 18.53 -9.94 22.71
N ALA A 498 19.12 -8.84 23.16
CA ALA A 498 18.49 -7.52 23.14
C ALA A 498 18.23 -7.04 21.69
N PRO A 499 17.06 -6.42 21.42
CA PRO A 499 16.76 -5.83 20.13
C PRO A 499 17.61 -4.58 19.88
N ARG A 500 17.99 -4.36 18.62
CA ARG A 500 18.63 -3.10 18.21
C ARG A 500 17.62 -1.95 18.27
N ILE A 501 18.06 -0.81 18.79
CA ILE A 501 17.25 0.42 18.88
C ILE A 501 18.09 1.57 18.34
N LEU A 502 17.66 2.19 17.24
CA LEU A 502 18.28 3.36 16.62
C LEU A 502 17.61 4.65 17.10
N ALA A 503 17.58 4.86 18.41
CA ALA A 503 17.05 6.05 19.04
C ALA A 503 17.83 6.38 20.31
N GLU A 504 17.95 7.66 20.62
CA GLU A 504 18.46 8.12 21.91
C GLU A 504 17.36 7.95 22.98
N VAL A 505 17.30 6.77 23.59
CA VAL A 505 16.28 6.41 24.58
C VAL A 505 16.31 7.37 25.79
N ASP A 506 17.49 7.84 26.17
CA ASP A 506 17.69 8.70 27.34
C ASP A 506 17.58 10.20 27.06
N ALA A 507 17.24 10.62 25.83
CA ALA A 507 17.13 12.03 25.45
C ALA A 507 16.14 12.81 26.33
N ALA A 508 14.91 12.31 26.49
CA ALA A 508 13.90 12.97 27.33
C ALA A 508 14.29 12.98 28.82
N LEU A 509 15.00 11.94 29.30
CA LEU A 509 15.49 11.89 30.69
C LEU A 509 16.60 12.90 30.94
N LYS A 510 17.44 13.18 29.94
CA LYS A 510 18.49 14.21 29.99
C LYS A 510 17.88 15.62 29.94
N GLU A 511 16.90 15.83 29.08
CA GLU A 511 16.18 17.11 28.94
C GLU A 511 15.53 17.52 30.26
N GLU A 512 14.90 16.57 30.96
CA GLU A 512 14.26 16.78 32.27
C GLU A 512 15.21 16.65 33.47
N GLN A 513 16.53 16.53 33.22
CA GLN A 513 17.57 16.37 34.25
C GLN A 513 17.28 15.24 35.26
N MET A 514 16.63 14.15 34.80
CA MET A 514 16.25 13.02 35.65
C MET A 514 17.19 11.82 35.54
N LYS A 515 17.96 11.72 34.44
CA LYS A 515 18.80 10.55 34.18
C LYS A 515 19.75 10.22 35.35
N THR A 516 20.45 11.22 35.88
CA THR A 516 21.42 11.02 36.97
C THR A 516 20.73 10.53 38.26
N HIS A 517 19.64 11.17 38.68
CA HIS A 517 18.90 10.74 39.88
C HIS A 517 18.29 9.35 39.70
N LEU A 518 17.88 9.01 38.48
CA LEU A 518 17.37 7.68 38.14
C LEU A 518 18.46 6.60 38.22
N ASP A 519 19.65 6.88 37.69
CA ASP A 519 20.81 5.98 37.79
C ASP A 519 21.23 5.77 39.25
N GLU A 520 21.25 6.85 40.03
CA GLU A 520 21.50 6.80 41.47
C GLU A 520 20.47 5.91 42.17
N TYR A 521 19.17 6.16 41.95
CA TYR A 521 18.10 5.32 42.51
C TYR A 521 18.29 3.84 42.15
N LEU A 522 18.58 3.50 40.89
CA LEU A 522 18.75 2.11 40.46
C LEU A 522 19.99 1.43 41.09
N SER A 523 20.97 2.20 41.53
CA SER A 523 22.20 1.71 42.18
C SER A 523 22.09 1.60 43.72
N MET A 524 21.11 2.26 44.33
CA MET A 524 20.95 2.29 45.78
C MET A 524 20.49 0.93 46.35
N ARG A 525 20.95 0.60 47.56
CA ARG A 525 20.51 -0.61 48.30
C ARG A 525 19.23 -0.40 49.10
N GLN A 526 18.94 0.85 49.47
CA GLN A 526 17.72 1.24 50.19
C GLN A 526 17.05 2.33 49.38
N HIS A 527 15.78 2.10 49.05
CA HIS A 527 14.97 3.03 48.29
C HIS A 527 14.00 3.71 49.25
N ASP A 528 14.07 5.03 49.33
CA ASP A 528 13.01 5.81 49.94
C ASP A 528 11.94 6.15 48.91
N SER A 529 10.74 6.49 49.39
CA SER A 529 9.65 6.90 48.51
C SER A 529 9.79 8.37 48.05
N SER A 530 10.79 9.11 48.52
CA SER A 530 10.94 10.54 48.25
C SER A 530 11.19 10.79 46.76
N PHE A 531 12.16 10.09 46.18
CA PHE A 531 12.46 10.16 44.75
C PHE A 531 11.27 9.70 43.90
N LEU A 532 10.59 8.63 44.30
CA LEU A 532 9.44 8.11 43.54
C LEU A 532 8.24 9.07 43.54
N ASN A 533 8.04 9.79 44.65
CA ASN A 533 7.05 10.86 44.74
C ASN A 533 7.43 12.07 43.88
N GLU A 534 8.71 12.45 43.85
CA GLU A 534 9.21 13.49 42.94
C GLU A 534 9.03 13.07 41.48
N LEU A 535 9.40 11.83 41.14
CA LEU A 535 9.27 11.26 39.80
C LEU A 535 7.83 11.33 39.32
N LYS A 536 6.85 10.95 40.15
CA LYS A 536 5.42 11.08 39.84
C LYS A 536 5.01 12.49 39.43
N GLN A 537 5.56 13.52 40.09
CA GLN A 537 5.27 14.92 39.75
C GLN A 537 5.99 15.36 38.45
N ARG A 538 7.25 14.94 38.26
CA ARG A 538 8.03 15.27 37.06
C ARG A 538 7.49 14.64 35.77
N LEU A 539 6.67 13.59 35.87
CA LEU A 539 6.02 12.99 34.70
C LEU A 539 4.86 13.83 34.15
N LEU A 540 4.38 14.84 34.88
CA LEU A 540 3.29 15.72 34.46
C LEU A 540 3.81 16.86 33.59
N LEU A 541 3.01 17.24 32.59
CA LEU A 541 3.23 18.44 31.80
C LEU A 541 2.73 19.69 32.54
N PRO A 542 3.31 20.87 32.25
CA PRO A 542 2.71 22.14 32.62
C PRO A 542 1.29 22.26 32.04
N ALA A 543 0.38 22.92 32.76
CA ALA A 543 -1.04 23.02 32.37
C ALA A 543 -1.24 23.60 30.95
N SER A 544 -0.41 24.56 30.54
CA SER A 544 -0.45 25.15 29.19
C SER A 544 -0.13 24.15 28.07
N GLU A 545 0.73 23.17 28.35
CA GLU A 545 1.13 22.16 27.36
C GLU A 545 0.16 20.99 27.33
N ALA A 546 -0.43 20.65 28.48
CA ALA A 546 -1.37 19.54 28.63
C ALA A 546 -2.57 19.64 27.67
N ASP A 547 -3.15 20.84 27.52
CA ASP A 547 -4.27 21.08 26.59
C ASP A 547 -3.87 20.81 25.13
N SER A 548 -2.68 21.27 24.74
CA SER A 548 -2.15 21.06 23.38
C SER A 548 -1.74 19.61 23.13
N ALA A 549 -1.24 18.91 24.17
CA ALA A 549 -0.85 17.50 24.13
C ALA A 549 -2.05 16.55 24.25
N GLY A 550 -3.22 17.04 24.68
CA GLY A 550 -4.40 16.22 24.90
C GLY A 550 -4.23 15.19 26.01
N THR A 551 -3.24 15.40 26.88
CA THR A 551 -2.89 14.55 28.02
C THR A 551 -2.12 15.37 29.04
N ARG A 552 -2.27 15.04 30.32
CA ARG A 552 -1.53 15.68 31.41
C ARG A 552 -0.11 15.16 31.59
N TYR A 553 0.26 14.10 30.88
CA TYR A 553 1.54 13.40 31.05
C TYR A 553 2.49 13.64 29.89
N ASN A 554 3.78 13.77 30.21
CA ASN A 554 4.85 13.83 29.22
C ASN A 554 5.07 12.42 28.65
N VAL A 555 4.35 12.07 27.58
CA VAL A 555 4.36 10.73 26.99
C VAL A 555 5.77 10.28 26.53
N PRO A 556 6.56 11.11 25.81
CA PRO A 556 7.94 10.77 25.50
C PRO A 556 8.78 10.45 26.73
N LEU A 557 8.62 11.23 27.81
CA LEU A 557 9.35 11.01 29.07
C LEU A 557 8.95 9.70 29.75
N VAL A 558 7.65 9.39 29.83
CA VAL A 558 7.15 8.11 30.36
C VAL A 558 7.71 6.94 29.55
N ASN A 559 7.70 7.03 28.22
CA ASN A 559 8.25 5.99 27.34
C ASN A 559 9.76 5.81 27.54
N SER A 560 10.51 6.91 27.63
CA SER A 560 11.95 6.91 27.91
C SER A 560 12.28 6.32 29.28
N LEU A 561 11.55 6.72 30.34
CA LEU A 561 11.70 6.17 31.68
C LEU A 561 11.53 4.65 31.67
N VAL A 562 10.40 4.18 31.13
CA VAL A 562 10.07 2.74 31.14
C VAL A 562 11.11 1.94 30.36
N LEU A 563 11.43 2.35 29.13
CA LEU A 563 12.40 1.63 28.32
C LEU A 563 13.79 1.67 28.95
N TYR A 564 14.27 2.84 29.38
CA TYR A 564 15.60 2.99 29.99
C TYR A 564 15.77 2.14 31.24
N VAL A 565 14.80 2.17 32.17
CA VAL A 565 14.82 1.33 33.38
C VAL A 565 14.84 -0.16 33.02
N GLY A 566 14.05 -0.57 32.03
CA GLY A 566 14.07 -1.95 31.53
C GLY A 566 15.41 -2.34 30.91
N LEU A 567 16.06 -1.44 30.16
CA LEU A 567 17.40 -1.67 29.59
C LEU A 567 18.43 -1.92 30.69
N GLN A 568 18.44 -1.09 31.74
CA GLN A 568 19.37 -1.25 32.87
C GLN A 568 19.14 -2.56 33.61
N ALA A 569 17.87 -2.94 33.83
CA ALA A 569 17.51 -4.19 34.48
C ALA A 569 17.94 -5.43 33.67
N VAL A 570 17.78 -5.39 32.33
CA VAL A 570 18.21 -6.48 31.44
C VAL A 570 19.73 -6.59 31.39
N GLN A 571 20.45 -5.47 31.23
CA GLN A 571 21.92 -5.46 31.17
C GLN A 571 22.56 -6.04 32.42
N GLN A 572 22.04 -5.72 33.62
CA GLN A 572 22.56 -6.30 34.86
C GLN A 572 22.23 -7.78 35.04
N ARG A 573 21.06 -8.23 34.55
CA ARG A 573 20.70 -9.65 34.56
C ARG A 573 21.65 -10.48 33.68
N GLU A 574 22.08 -9.93 32.56
CA GLU A 574 23.03 -10.58 31.64
C GLU A 574 24.48 -10.54 32.13
N ALA A 575 24.83 -9.62 33.03
CA ALA A 575 26.18 -9.37 33.50
C ALA A 575 26.61 -10.17 34.74
N GLU A 576 25.77 -11.08 35.27
CA GLU A 576 25.99 -11.97 36.44
C GLU A 576 27.32 -11.74 37.21
N ALA A 577 27.36 -10.68 38.02
CA ALA A 577 28.40 -10.50 39.03
C ALA A 577 27.75 -10.70 40.41
N GLU A 578 28.09 -11.83 41.05
CA GLU A 578 27.70 -12.14 42.42
C GLU A 578 28.12 -10.99 43.36
N GLY A 579 27.15 -10.26 43.91
CA GLY A 579 27.37 -9.28 44.98
C GLY A 579 26.92 -7.84 44.73
N GLN A 580 26.42 -7.48 43.55
CA GLN A 580 25.78 -6.18 43.30
C GLN A 580 24.26 -6.26 43.45
N TRP A 581 23.67 -5.29 44.15
CA TRP A 581 22.22 -5.16 44.31
C TRP A 581 21.57 -4.99 42.94
N ASN A 582 20.47 -5.71 42.71
CA ASN A 582 19.97 -5.95 41.37
C ASN A 582 19.06 -4.79 40.92
N ALA A 583 19.47 -4.01 39.91
CA ALA A 583 18.64 -2.96 39.32
C ALA A 583 17.29 -3.50 38.82
N ASN A 584 17.18 -4.81 38.54
CA ASN A 584 15.89 -5.45 38.29
C ASN A 584 14.91 -5.33 39.47
N VAL A 585 15.40 -5.51 40.71
CA VAL A 585 14.58 -5.38 41.92
C VAL A 585 14.15 -3.92 42.11
N ALA A 586 15.09 -2.97 41.97
CA ALA A 586 14.80 -1.54 42.05
C ALA A 586 13.79 -1.09 40.98
N ALA A 587 13.97 -1.58 39.74
CA ALA A 587 13.06 -1.34 38.61
C ALA A 587 11.65 -1.88 38.90
N LEU A 588 11.54 -3.13 39.36
CA LEU A 588 10.25 -3.73 39.68
C LEU A 588 9.55 -2.98 40.83
N GLN A 589 10.30 -2.55 41.86
CA GLN A 589 9.76 -1.73 42.95
C GLN A 589 9.24 -0.38 42.44
N MET A 590 9.99 0.29 41.56
CA MET A 590 9.55 1.53 40.92
C MET A 590 8.28 1.33 40.09
N PHE A 591 8.24 0.28 39.27
CA PHE A 591 7.07 -0.03 38.46
C PHE A 591 5.84 -0.37 39.31
N LYS A 592 6.00 -1.09 40.42
CA LYS A 592 4.93 -1.34 41.39
C LYS A 592 4.41 -0.04 41.98
N PHE A 593 5.31 0.81 42.50
CA PHE A 593 4.96 2.11 43.06
C PHE A 593 4.18 2.96 42.06
N LEU A 594 4.73 3.18 40.85
CA LEU A 594 4.10 3.99 39.82
C LEU A 594 2.78 3.37 39.34
N SER A 595 2.69 2.05 39.25
CA SER A 595 1.46 1.37 38.83
C SER A 595 0.31 1.62 39.81
N TRP A 596 0.57 1.83 41.09
CA TRP A 596 -0.48 2.13 42.05
C TRP A 596 -0.72 3.64 42.19
N GLU A 597 0.37 4.40 42.40
CA GLU A 597 0.33 5.81 42.80
C GLU A 597 -0.03 6.78 41.68
N LEU A 598 0.16 6.42 40.41
CA LEU A 598 -0.31 7.23 39.30
C LEU A 598 -1.84 7.17 39.22
N ASP A 599 -2.44 8.27 38.76
CA ASP A 599 -3.86 8.29 38.47
C ASP A 599 -4.20 7.40 37.25
N THR A 600 -5.47 7.28 36.92
CA THR A 600 -5.95 6.40 35.83
C THR A 600 -5.28 6.70 34.48
N GLU A 601 -4.98 7.97 34.20
CA GLU A 601 -4.35 8.40 32.95
C GLU A 601 -2.85 8.07 32.96
N GLY A 602 -2.13 8.42 34.03
CA GLY A 602 -0.71 8.12 34.17
C GLY A 602 -0.43 6.62 34.17
N ARG A 603 -1.27 5.84 34.87
CA ARG A 603 -1.20 4.38 34.88
C ARG A 603 -1.40 3.80 33.48
N PHE A 604 -2.36 4.34 32.71
CA PHE A 604 -2.55 3.93 31.33
C PHE A 604 -1.32 4.20 30.45
N MET A 605 -0.67 5.36 30.62
CA MET A 605 0.57 5.69 29.88
C MET A 605 1.73 4.77 30.26
N LEU A 606 1.93 4.51 31.57
CA LEU A 606 2.94 3.58 32.08
C LEU A 606 2.78 2.17 31.49
N LEU A 607 1.58 1.61 31.62
CA LEU A 607 1.27 0.26 31.12
C LEU A 607 1.36 0.20 29.59
N SER A 608 0.96 1.27 28.90
CA SER A 608 1.11 1.38 27.46
C SER A 608 2.57 1.42 27.01
N ALA A 609 3.43 2.10 27.75
CA ALA A 609 4.87 2.17 27.49
C ALA A 609 5.54 0.79 27.67
N MET A 610 5.13 0.03 28.68
CA MET A 610 5.57 -1.37 28.86
C MET A 610 5.06 -2.26 27.73
N ALA A 611 3.78 -2.15 27.38
CA ALA A 611 3.18 -2.92 26.30
C ALA A 611 3.77 -2.61 24.91
N ASN A 612 4.37 -1.43 24.71
CA ASN A 612 5.11 -1.12 23.48
C ASN A 612 6.37 -1.98 23.31
N GLN A 613 6.86 -2.61 24.39
CA GLN A 613 8.03 -3.47 24.35
C GLN A 613 7.69 -4.93 24.06
N LEU A 614 6.39 -5.30 24.06
CA LEU A 614 5.89 -6.64 23.79
C LEU A 614 5.87 -6.96 22.28
N ARG A 615 7.05 -7.03 21.65
CA ARG A 615 7.24 -7.15 20.20
C ARG A 615 7.57 -8.60 19.79
N TYR A 616 8.52 -8.81 18.89
CA TYR A 616 9.03 -10.13 18.56
C TYR A 616 9.84 -10.73 19.72
N PRO A 617 10.14 -12.05 19.74
CA PRO A 617 10.97 -12.68 20.76
C PRO A 617 12.35 -12.01 20.94
N ASN A 618 12.60 -11.35 22.06
CA ASN A 618 13.88 -10.74 22.45
C ASN A 618 13.92 -10.53 23.98
N SER A 619 15.08 -10.15 24.55
CA SER A 619 15.22 -9.98 26.00
C SER A 619 14.29 -8.92 26.59
N HIS A 620 14.02 -7.82 25.88
CA HIS A 620 13.10 -6.77 26.36
C HIS A 620 11.66 -7.26 26.36
N THR A 621 11.21 -7.91 25.28
CA THR A 621 9.87 -8.51 25.21
C THR A 621 9.65 -9.47 26.38
N HIS A 622 10.64 -10.31 26.69
CA HIS A 622 10.58 -11.22 27.83
C HIS A 622 10.51 -10.46 29.16
N TYR A 623 11.41 -9.49 29.38
CA TYR A 623 11.47 -8.69 30.60
C TYR A 623 10.15 -7.94 30.89
N PHE A 624 9.59 -7.27 29.88
CA PHE A 624 8.34 -6.54 30.06
C PHE A 624 7.13 -7.46 30.17
N ALA A 625 7.13 -8.62 29.51
CA ALA A 625 6.09 -9.63 29.70
C ALA A 625 6.07 -10.14 31.14
N THR A 626 7.23 -10.51 31.70
CA THR A 626 7.32 -10.99 33.09
C THR A 626 7.00 -9.87 34.08
N THR A 627 7.46 -8.65 33.83
CA THR A 627 7.14 -7.48 34.67
C THR A 627 5.63 -7.21 34.70
N ILE A 628 4.95 -7.22 33.55
CA ILE A 628 3.49 -7.03 33.47
C ILE A 628 2.74 -8.15 34.22
N LEU A 629 3.17 -9.41 34.06
CA LEU A 629 2.58 -10.54 34.78
C LEU A 629 2.78 -10.41 36.29
N SER A 630 3.97 -10.04 36.75
CA SER A 630 4.25 -9.75 38.17
C SER A 630 3.37 -8.61 38.70
N LEU A 631 3.25 -7.51 37.98
CA LEU A 631 2.35 -6.40 38.37
C LEU A 631 0.89 -6.85 38.47
N PHE A 632 0.45 -7.79 37.63
CA PHE A 632 -0.91 -8.31 37.69
C PHE A 632 -1.13 -9.22 38.90
N TYR A 633 -0.26 -10.21 39.12
CA TYR A 633 -0.46 -11.21 40.18
C TYR A 633 -0.11 -10.71 41.57
N GLU A 634 0.87 -9.80 41.69
CA GLU A 634 1.34 -9.28 42.99
C GLU A 634 0.61 -8.01 43.44
N SER A 635 -0.29 -7.46 42.61
CA SER A 635 -1.10 -6.28 42.98
C SER A 635 -2.37 -6.71 43.72
N ASP A 636 -2.64 -6.05 44.85
CA ASP A 636 -3.93 -6.18 45.56
C ASP A 636 -5.01 -5.26 44.97
N HIS A 637 -4.62 -4.31 44.11
CA HIS A 637 -5.51 -3.29 43.57
C HIS A 637 -6.18 -3.75 42.27
N GLU A 638 -7.51 -3.91 42.31
CA GLU A 638 -8.34 -4.35 41.18
C GLU A 638 -8.18 -3.43 39.95
N ILE A 639 -8.07 -2.12 40.17
CA ILE A 639 -7.90 -1.13 39.09
C ILE A 639 -6.62 -1.34 38.27
N VAL A 640 -5.54 -1.79 38.90
CA VAL A 640 -4.26 -2.06 38.21
C VAL A 640 -4.44 -3.27 37.29
N LYS A 641 -5.08 -4.34 37.80
CA LYS A 641 -5.40 -5.55 37.03
C LYS A 641 -6.32 -5.25 35.85
N GLU A 642 -7.36 -4.45 36.08
CA GLU A 642 -8.28 -4.02 35.03
C GLU A 642 -7.57 -3.22 33.94
N GLN A 643 -6.73 -2.24 34.30
CA GLN A 643 -6.00 -1.44 33.32
C GLN A 643 -4.94 -2.22 32.55
N ILE A 644 -4.24 -3.18 33.18
CA ILE A 644 -3.35 -4.12 32.48
C ILE A 644 -4.16 -4.87 31.42
N THR A 645 -5.30 -5.45 31.81
CA THR A 645 -6.17 -6.20 30.91
C THR A 645 -6.68 -5.33 29.77
N ARG A 646 -7.10 -4.09 30.05
CA ARG A 646 -7.56 -3.12 29.05
C ARG A 646 -6.46 -2.80 28.03
N VAL A 647 -5.25 -2.48 28.47
CA VAL A 647 -4.12 -2.14 27.58
C VAL A 647 -3.74 -3.30 26.67
N LEU A 648 -3.78 -4.54 27.18
CA LEU A 648 -3.51 -5.73 26.37
C LEU A 648 -4.64 -6.00 25.36
N LEU A 649 -5.90 -5.92 25.80
CA LEU A 649 -7.05 -6.24 24.95
C LEU A 649 -7.31 -5.19 23.88
N GLU A 650 -7.24 -3.88 24.18
CA GLU A 650 -7.50 -2.83 23.17
C GLU A 650 -6.58 -2.97 21.95
N ARG A 651 -5.36 -3.46 22.15
CA ARG A 651 -4.38 -3.74 21.10
C ARG A 651 -4.70 -4.96 20.25
N LEU A 652 -5.64 -5.81 20.67
CA LEU A 652 -6.01 -7.05 19.99
C LEU A 652 -7.41 -7.00 19.35
N ILE A 653 -8.26 -6.06 19.76
CA ILE A 653 -9.61 -5.87 19.17
C ILE A 653 -9.52 -5.25 17.77
N VAL A 654 -8.45 -4.50 17.49
CA VAL A 654 -8.24 -3.89 16.18
C VAL A 654 -7.90 -4.92 15.11
N GLN A 655 -8.04 -4.53 13.84
CA GLN A 655 -7.60 -5.35 12.71
C GLN A 655 -6.10 -5.68 12.80
N GLN A 656 -5.74 -6.88 12.33
CA GLN A 656 -4.36 -7.36 12.24
C GLN A 656 -3.46 -6.38 11.45
N PRO A 657 -2.14 -6.38 11.72
CA PRO A 657 -1.37 -7.36 12.51
C PRO A 657 -1.40 -7.10 14.03
N HIS A 658 -1.07 -8.10 14.86
CA HIS A 658 -0.87 -7.93 16.31
C HIS A 658 0.53 -8.38 16.75
N PRO A 659 1.18 -7.66 17.70
CA PRO A 659 2.53 -8.00 18.14
C PRO A 659 2.61 -9.38 18.80
N TRP A 660 3.68 -10.11 18.52
CA TRP A 660 3.88 -11.48 19.00
C TRP A 660 3.92 -11.57 20.55
N GLY A 661 4.70 -10.73 21.20
CA GLY A 661 4.89 -10.71 22.65
C GLY A 661 3.62 -10.29 23.38
N LEU A 662 2.80 -9.46 22.75
CA LEU A 662 1.49 -9.08 23.27
C LEU A 662 0.56 -10.29 23.36
N LEU A 663 0.50 -11.11 22.31
CA LEU A 663 -0.29 -12.34 22.28
C LEU A 663 0.19 -13.34 23.33
N ILE A 664 1.51 -13.52 23.46
CA ILE A 664 2.12 -14.40 24.48
C ILE A 664 1.76 -13.93 25.89
N THR A 665 1.90 -12.63 26.16
CA THR A 665 1.62 -12.08 27.49
C THR A 665 0.16 -12.26 27.86
N LEU A 666 -0.77 -11.98 26.95
CA LEU A 666 -2.19 -12.25 27.18
C LEU A 666 -2.45 -13.75 27.38
N ARG A 667 -1.83 -14.62 26.58
CA ARG A 667 -1.96 -16.07 26.72
C ARG A 667 -1.53 -16.55 28.11
N GLU A 668 -0.39 -16.09 28.61
CA GLU A 668 0.07 -16.46 29.97
C GLU A 668 -0.82 -15.87 31.06
N LEU A 669 -1.43 -14.71 30.82
CA LEU A 669 -2.40 -14.13 31.75
C LEU A 669 -3.67 -14.96 31.85
N ILE A 670 -4.27 -15.36 30.71
CA ILE A 670 -5.54 -16.13 30.69
C ILE A 670 -5.38 -17.61 31.06
N LYS A 671 -4.15 -18.13 31.12
CA LYS A 671 -3.87 -19.51 31.55
C LYS A 671 -3.96 -19.70 33.06
N ASN A 672 -3.89 -18.63 33.83
CA ASN A 672 -3.90 -18.69 35.28
C ASN A 672 -5.30 -18.44 35.82
N ASP A 673 -5.75 -19.28 36.74
CA ASP A 673 -7.08 -19.19 37.34
C ASP A 673 -7.33 -17.83 38.03
N GLY A 674 -6.30 -17.21 38.60
CA GLY A 674 -6.40 -15.90 39.26
C GLY A 674 -6.84 -14.76 38.33
N PHE A 675 -6.69 -14.91 37.01
CA PHE A 675 -7.27 -13.97 36.03
C PHE A 675 -8.80 -14.10 35.94
N TRP A 676 -9.31 -15.32 35.99
CA TRP A 676 -10.75 -15.59 35.83
C TRP A 676 -11.54 -15.30 37.11
N GLU A 677 -10.87 -15.21 38.26
CA GLU A 677 -11.45 -14.76 39.53
C GLU A 677 -11.79 -13.26 39.57
N GLN A 678 -11.29 -12.46 38.60
CA GLN A 678 -11.52 -11.02 38.57
C GLN A 678 -12.98 -10.69 38.19
N LYS A 679 -13.58 -9.67 38.84
CA LYS A 679 -15.01 -9.33 38.64
C LYS A 679 -15.35 -8.94 37.20
N TYR A 680 -14.40 -8.36 36.47
CA TYR A 680 -14.59 -7.95 35.08
C TYR A 680 -14.40 -9.09 34.06
N ALA A 681 -13.81 -10.23 34.47
CA ALA A 681 -13.46 -11.33 33.57
C ALA A 681 -14.65 -11.90 32.76
N PRO A 682 -15.87 -12.06 33.34
CA PRO A 682 -17.03 -12.54 32.58
C PRO A 682 -17.43 -11.64 31.40
N TYR A 683 -17.24 -10.32 31.53
CA TYR A 683 -17.65 -9.34 30.50
C TYR A 683 -16.70 -9.35 29.30
N ILE A 684 -15.42 -9.62 29.53
CA ILE A 684 -14.38 -9.66 28.48
C ILE A 684 -14.17 -11.05 27.87
N LYS A 685 -14.77 -12.10 28.44
CA LYS A 685 -14.68 -13.49 27.93
C LYS A 685 -15.04 -13.60 26.45
N LYS A 686 -16.12 -12.95 26.02
CA LYS A 686 -16.55 -12.91 24.60
C LYS A 686 -15.54 -12.20 23.70
N LEU A 687 -14.90 -11.16 24.22
CA LEU A 687 -13.89 -10.39 23.50
C LEU A 687 -12.61 -11.21 23.28
N ILE A 688 -12.17 -11.93 24.32
CA ILE A 688 -11.04 -12.86 24.23
C ILE A 688 -11.34 -13.98 23.22
N GLN A 689 -12.56 -14.52 23.24
CA GLN A 689 -13.01 -15.51 22.25
C GLN A 689 -13.01 -14.93 20.82
N PHE A 690 -13.41 -13.67 20.64
CA PHE A 690 -13.35 -12.99 19.35
C PHE A 690 -11.90 -12.87 18.85
N VAL A 691 -10.98 -12.44 19.71
CA VAL A 691 -9.54 -12.38 19.39
C VAL A 691 -9.03 -13.76 18.99
N ALA A 692 -9.32 -14.81 19.77
CA ALA A 692 -8.88 -16.18 19.48
C ALA A 692 -9.41 -16.70 18.13
N ARG A 693 -10.65 -16.39 17.76
CA ARG A 693 -11.24 -16.78 16.45
C ARG A 693 -10.53 -16.12 15.27
N SER A 694 -10.05 -14.89 15.42
CA SER A 694 -9.37 -14.14 14.35
C SER A 694 -8.04 -14.77 13.88
N TYR A 695 -7.49 -15.71 14.64
CA TYR A 695 -6.23 -16.42 14.36
C TYR A 695 -6.41 -17.82 13.73
N GLY A 696 -7.63 -18.15 13.26
CA GLY A 696 -7.85 -19.37 12.47
C GLY A 696 -7.84 -20.67 13.28
N GLY A 697 -8.86 -20.85 14.13
CA GLY A 697 -9.28 -22.17 14.58
C GLY A 697 -8.45 -22.81 15.69
N LEU A 698 -8.42 -22.19 16.87
CA LEU A 698 -8.27 -22.94 18.11
C LEU A 698 -9.65 -23.41 18.55
N LYS A 699 -9.79 -24.72 18.80
CA LYS A 699 -10.96 -25.28 19.48
C LYS A 699 -11.27 -24.46 20.75
N PRO A 700 -12.53 -24.38 21.19
CA PRO A 700 -12.95 -23.66 22.39
C PRO A 700 -12.41 -24.25 23.72
N ASP A 701 -11.24 -24.91 23.69
CA ASP A 701 -10.62 -25.57 24.84
C ASP A 701 -9.61 -24.67 25.59
N ILE A 702 -9.42 -23.41 25.17
CA ILE A 702 -8.63 -22.41 25.92
C ILE A 702 -9.51 -21.71 26.99
N VAL A 703 -10.81 -21.98 27.00
CA VAL A 703 -11.80 -21.29 27.84
C VAL A 703 -12.65 -22.29 28.67
N SER A 704 -12.27 -23.57 28.66
CA SER A 704 -12.93 -24.67 29.35
C SER A 704 -12.10 -25.27 30.50
N THR A 705 -11.39 -24.42 31.22
CA THR A 705 -11.02 -24.65 32.62
C THR A 705 -11.51 -23.49 33.43
#